data_AF-A0A7S4S267-F1
#
_entry.id   AF-A0A7S4S267-F1
#
_cell.length_a   1.000
_cell.length_b   1.000
_cell.length_c   1.000
_cell.angle_alpha   90.00
_cell.angle_beta   90.00
_cell.angle_gamma   90.00
#
_symmetry.space_group_name_H-M   'P 1'
#
loop_
_entity.id
_entity.type
_entity.pdbx_description
1 polymer ?
#
loop_
_entity_poly.entity_id
_entity_poly.type
_entity_poly.pdbx_seq_one_letter_code
_entity_poly.pdbx_strand_id
1 'polypeptide(L)'
;RQHCLSPRLPSQLPAMAGPSEERQREARTSDLELLLEAVPPLEVVAPAWASGRLPRRLAAVAGAACLAGLALLALARRPSDVQSVARGRVEAVEVLAEEDCVDTPGWTNGFTDCKVEKLGDNPEYCTSAGWTCKGYVAKGICGLPDGPKSFALGPGLNSPEKNCCACKGFRRNKTCDRDTGGTCVITNHCDGWRGAATCVGGKCLCPDGYCHGGAGTCQLDSRSAWMHRKRGSDTPKLVPRCVRDTGGTCTFFGKCDDYRGATTCERGMPPRCVCQEGYCADHGGMCFRDRRTVTAAVAPVSSSHPTFPGQHAQVTTALCVGGGGSRSMSAALGQFRALVRLGLLPKLDLISSVSGGSWASSILMFAPMDLKTLLGLSRSLEPAGLTLSELDKTPPPFGAVLMNQTVKTAIELRMARTPYRLLWIETIGKAILEPFGLSDLHAYMAPSQAAVQDIIARNPSYADAVFHVMQPGRARNIIINGCIEAPSGFKASADNVVSFQASPDFTGSPFYPNSATVNYDNSMLGRPGLSHVLTGGGFIESFAFGSSHPTKRKEQRGGPAIELIAPAAPFSLSRAVGISSCAFAGQMSSMASGGVNVNPQLPIWPVTSAEHPRPQVAMQHQLGDGGNLENTGILPALQRGASKIASMINSADPTSISANFCQPPQGYTPEGQISNQFAQLFGYNKKATSMEFFTHNQVFAQEDFWPVACRLQRLKAQGLGQVVQASLVTVDNSWWGIRGGSRVDIIFSILDSAFGFEDLLPVDTRQALRSGPIGGLTNFPAYKTMFNNIGDLTQLTARQITLLAAQAEWAIVQNQTAFTSLFGGAVR
;
A
#
# COMPACT_ATOMS: atom_id res chain seq x y z
N ARG A 1 -64.46 -12.37 28.18
CA ARG A 1 -65.72 -13.04 27.77
C ARG A 1 -65.91 -12.65 26.31
N GLN A 2 -65.49 -13.49 25.36
CA GLN A 2 -66.33 -14.51 24.66
C GLN A 2 -67.50 -13.87 23.88
N HIS A 3 -67.82 -14.23 22.63
CA HIS A 3 -67.11 -14.98 21.56
C HIS A 3 -68.02 -14.92 20.30
N CYS A 4 -67.48 -14.86 19.07
CA CYS A 4 -68.06 -15.46 17.83
C CYS A 4 -69.46 -14.96 17.34
N LEU A 5 -69.92 -15.15 16.09
CA LEU A 5 -69.37 -15.72 14.84
C LEU A 5 -70.08 -15.09 13.60
N SER A 6 -69.57 -15.38 12.40
CA SER A 6 -70.04 -14.98 11.04
C SER A 6 -71.17 -15.97 10.55
N PRO A 7 -71.66 -16.08 9.27
CA PRO A 7 -71.16 -15.53 7.99
C PRO A 7 -72.15 -15.29 6.78
N ARG A 8 -71.55 -14.97 5.61
CA ARG A 8 -71.90 -15.30 4.19
C ARG A 8 -72.68 -14.31 3.27
N LEU A 9 -72.00 -14.04 2.13
CA LEU A 9 -72.36 -13.61 0.77
C LEU A 9 -73.46 -14.48 0.06
N PRO A 10 -73.90 -14.26 -1.22
CA PRO A 10 -73.38 -13.37 -2.30
C PRO A 10 -74.37 -12.61 -3.26
N SER A 11 -73.79 -11.72 -4.08
CA SER A 11 -74.02 -11.51 -5.54
C SER A 11 -75.14 -10.64 -6.15
N GLN A 12 -74.72 -9.99 -7.26
CA GLN A 12 -75.41 -9.55 -8.49
C GLN A 12 -75.55 -8.04 -8.80
N LEU A 13 -75.23 -7.74 -10.07
CA LEU A 13 -75.18 -6.48 -10.85
C LEU A 13 -76.60 -6.12 -11.41
N PRO A 14 -76.83 -5.11 -12.32
CA PRO A 14 -75.92 -4.15 -12.99
C PRO A 14 -76.44 -2.67 -13.09
N ALA A 15 -75.71 -1.86 -13.86
CA ALA A 15 -76.21 -0.95 -14.93
C ALA A 15 -76.38 0.59 -14.73
N MET A 16 -75.52 1.30 -15.50
CA MET A 16 -75.85 2.40 -16.45
C MET A 16 -76.02 3.87 -16.01
N ALA A 17 -75.53 4.73 -16.93
CA ALA A 17 -75.84 6.15 -17.21
C ALA A 17 -75.03 7.29 -16.52
N GLY A 18 -74.25 8.02 -17.33
CA GLY A 18 -73.96 9.47 -17.16
C GLY A 18 -74.97 10.30 -17.98
N PRO A 19 -74.69 11.57 -18.41
CA PRO A 19 -73.45 12.37 -18.40
C PRO A 19 -73.45 13.47 -17.29
N SER A 20 -72.84 14.68 -17.30
CA SER A 20 -72.18 15.52 -18.33
C SER A 20 -71.18 16.57 -17.78
N GLU A 21 -70.75 17.45 -18.70
CA GLU A 21 -70.02 18.75 -18.65
C GLU A 21 -70.35 19.68 -17.45
N GLU A 22 -69.52 20.64 -16.99
CA GLU A 22 -68.64 21.53 -17.78
C GLU A 22 -67.49 22.24 -16.95
N ARG A 23 -66.35 22.51 -17.62
CA ARG A 23 -65.28 23.55 -17.42
C ARG A 23 -64.67 23.96 -16.04
N GLN A 24 -63.33 23.87 -16.05
CA GLN A 24 -62.29 24.87 -15.67
C GLN A 24 -61.81 25.06 -14.21
N ARG A 25 -60.48 24.83 -14.04
CA ARG A 25 -59.44 25.50 -13.19
C ARG A 25 -59.77 25.76 -11.70
N GLU A 26 -58.89 25.50 -10.72
CA GLU A 26 -57.42 25.60 -10.70
C GLU A 26 -56.80 24.87 -9.47
N ALA A 27 -55.46 24.78 -9.38
CA ALA A 27 -54.61 24.41 -8.21
C ALA A 27 -54.98 23.16 -7.36
N ARG A 28 -54.29 22.02 -7.51
CA ARG A 28 -53.06 21.60 -6.78
C ARG A 28 -53.12 21.64 -5.23
N THR A 29 -53.26 20.46 -4.60
CA THR A 29 -52.36 19.86 -3.57
C THR A 29 -52.82 18.43 -3.22
N SER A 30 -51.94 17.63 -2.58
CA SER A 30 -52.15 16.25 -2.06
C SER A 30 -52.62 15.16 -3.06
N ASP A 31 -52.36 13.86 -2.90
CA ASP A 31 -51.43 13.08 -2.07
C ASP A 31 -51.06 11.80 -2.87
N LEU A 32 -49.83 11.29 -2.78
CA LEU A 32 -49.39 10.16 -1.95
C LEU A 32 -49.97 8.77 -2.32
N GLU A 33 -49.05 7.81 -2.50
CA GLU A 33 -49.19 6.35 -2.43
C GLU A 33 -49.73 5.47 -3.58
N LEU A 34 -49.14 4.25 -3.61
CA LEU A 34 -49.53 3.01 -4.27
C LEU A 34 -49.47 2.91 -5.81
N LEU A 35 -48.43 2.22 -6.29
CA LEU A 35 -48.63 0.87 -6.86
C LEU A 35 -47.33 0.04 -6.82
N LEU A 36 -47.49 -1.25 -6.51
CA LEU A 36 -46.44 -2.25 -6.32
C LEU A 36 -46.37 -3.23 -7.51
N GLU A 37 -45.21 -3.87 -7.64
CA GLU A 37 -44.98 -5.23 -8.18
C GLU A 37 -44.81 -5.55 -9.68
N ALA A 38 -43.95 -6.56 -9.87
CA ALA A 38 -43.84 -7.57 -10.95
C ALA A 38 -43.21 -7.23 -12.32
N VAL A 39 -41.91 -7.57 -12.48
CA VAL A 39 -41.31 -8.08 -13.74
C VAL A 39 -40.24 -9.15 -13.42
N PRO A 40 -40.22 -10.34 -14.08
CA PRO A 40 -39.27 -11.45 -13.86
C PRO A 40 -37.93 -11.29 -14.63
N PRO A 41 -36.91 -12.16 -14.42
CA PRO A 41 -35.56 -11.96 -14.96
C PRO A 41 -35.43 -12.34 -16.45
N LEU A 42 -34.43 -11.76 -17.12
CA LEU A 42 -34.08 -12.07 -18.52
C LEU A 42 -32.60 -12.41 -18.67
N GLU A 43 -32.33 -13.40 -19.50
CA GLU A 43 -31.04 -14.10 -19.65
C GLU A 43 -30.00 -13.36 -20.50
N VAL A 44 -28.78 -13.90 -20.47
CA VAL A 44 -27.59 -13.40 -21.18
C VAL A 44 -27.66 -13.71 -22.67
N VAL A 45 -27.58 -12.68 -23.52
CA VAL A 45 -27.14 -12.80 -24.92
C VAL A 45 -26.19 -11.65 -25.25
N ALA A 46 -24.96 -11.96 -25.68
CA ALA A 46 -24.04 -11.00 -26.30
C ALA A 46 -24.35 -10.88 -27.80
N PRO A 47 -24.17 -9.69 -28.43
CA PRO A 47 -23.05 -9.62 -29.38
C PRO A 47 -22.37 -8.24 -29.57
N ALA A 48 -21.40 -8.27 -30.48
CA ALA A 48 -20.39 -7.31 -30.92
C ALA A 48 -20.77 -5.84 -31.28
N TRP A 49 -19.80 -4.97 -30.98
CA TRP A 49 -19.23 -3.86 -31.79
C TRP A 49 -20.02 -2.57 -32.15
N ALA A 50 -19.36 -1.46 -31.78
CA ALA A 50 -19.13 -0.23 -32.55
C ALA A 50 -20.23 0.85 -32.73
N SER A 51 -19.84 2.07 -32.31
CA SER A 51 -20.36 3.39 -32.71
C SER A 51 -21.75 3.81 -32.18
N GLY A 52 -21.90 5.11 -31.86
CA GLY A 52 -23.20 5.72 -31.54
C GLY A 52 -23.34 6.25 -30.11
N ARG A 53 -23.56 7.56 -29.99
CA ARG A 53 -23.71 8.33 -28.75
C ARG A 53 -24.86 7.82 -27.86
N LEU A 54 -24.62 7.58 -26.56
CA LEU A 54 -25.68 7.33 -25.57
C LEU A 54 -26.30 8.63 -25.03
N PRO A 55 -27.63 8.69 -24.79
CA PRO A 55 -28.29 9.82 -24.14
C PRO A 55 -28.13 9.81 -22.60
N ARG A 56 -28.09 11.01 -22.00
CA ARG A 56 -27.98 11.20 -20.54
C ARG A 56 -29.31 10.90 -19.82
N ARG A 57 -29.50 9.67 -19.33
CA ARG A 57 -30.27 9.30 -18.10
C ARG A 57 -30.42 7.77 -18.02
N LEU A 58 -29.40 7.09 -17.50
CA LEU A 58 -29.41 5.73 -16.89
C LEU A 58 -27.95 5.33 -16.60
N ALA A 59 -27.34 5.98 -15.61
CA ALA A 59 -25.95 5.74 -15.21
C ALA A 59 -25.77 6.05 -13.71
N ALA A 60 -26.56 5.38 -12.87
CA ALA A 60 -26.43 5.44 -11.41
C ALA A 60 -26.66 4.03 -10.86
N VAL A 61 -25.59 3.41 -10.32
CA VAL A 61 -25.53 2.31 -9.32
C VAL A 61 -24.11 1.72 -9.25
N ALA A 62 -23.33 1.72 -10.33
CA ALA A 62 -22.00 1.07 -10.39
C ALA A 62 -20.78 2.04 -10.37
N GLY A 63 -20.71 2.97 -9.39
CA GLY A 63 -19.72 4.07 -9.43
C GLY A 63 -19.05 4.49 -8.11
N ALA A 64 -19.22 3.74 -7.01
CA ALA A 64 -18.82 4.21 -5.68
C ALA A 64 -17.30 4.25 -5.42
N ALA A 65 -16.49 3.40 -6.06
CA ALA A 65 -15.04 3.36 -5.86
C ALA A 65 -14.27 4.45 -6.65
N CYS A 66 -14.73 4.82 -7.86
CA CYS A 66 -14.04 5.81 -8.69
C CYS A 66 -14.14 7.25 -8.19
N LEU A 67 -15.10 7.58 -7.33
CA LEU A 67 -15.34 8.96 -6.89
C LEU A 67 -14.30 9.49 -5.90
N ALA A 68 -13.59 8.61 -5.17
CA ALA A 68 -12.46 9.01 -4.33
C ALA A 68 -11.28 9.56 -5.17
N GLY A 69 -11.04 8.99 -6.37
CA GLY A 69 -10.04 9.49 -7.31
C GLY A 69 -10.51 10.69 -8.14
N LEU A 70 -11.78 10.68 -8.58
CA LEU A 70 -12.31 11.75 -9.44
C LEU A 70 -12.52 13.09 -8.72
N ALA A 71 -12.78 13.09 -7.41
CA ALA A 71 -12.84 14.32 -6.61
C ALA A 71 -11.52 15.11 -6.62
N LEU A 72 -10.36 14.43 -6.77
CA LEU A 72 -9.04 15.05 -6.84
C LEU A 72 -8.62 15.48 -8.26
N LEU A 73 -9.34 15.05 -9.30
CA LEU A 73 -9.03 15.33 -10.71
C LEU A 73 -9.81 16.53 -11.29
N ALA A 74 -10.85 17.02 -10.62
CA ALA A 74 -11.79 18.00 -11.18
C ALA A 74 -11.29 19.46 -11.25
N LEU A 75 -10.09 19.78 -10.72
CA LEU A 75 -9.59 21.16 -10.62
C LEU A 75 -8.52 21.55 -11.66
N ALA A 76 -8.12 20.63 -12.56
CA ALA A 76 -7.07 20.90 -13.54
C ALA A 76 -7.62 21.15 -14.96
N ARG A 77 -8.09 22.38 -15.24
CA ARG A 77 -8.25 22.94 -16.60
C ARG A 77 -8.51 24.46 -16.61
N ARG A 78 -7.53 25.23 -17.09
CA ARG A 78 -7.74 26.48 -17.85
C ARG A 78 -6.81 26.44 -19.08
N PRO A 79 -7.29 26.79 -20.28
CA PRO A 79 -6.43 26.97 -21.45
C PRO A 79 -5.81 28.38 -21.44
N SER A 80 -4.61 28.53 -22.00
CA SER A 80 -4.02 29.84 -22.30
C SER A 80 -3.16 29.74 -23.55
N ASP A 81 -3.67 30.40 -24.59
CA ASP A 81 -3.16 30.89 -25.86
C ASP A 81 -1.77 30.52 -26.41
N VAL A 82 -1.76 30.33 -27.73
CA VAL A 82 -0.60 30.16 -28.60
C VAL A 82 -0.19 31.53 -29.16
N GLN A 83 1.10 31.88 -29.08
CA GLN A 83 1.72 32.83 -29.99
C GLN A 83 3.11 32.36 -30.45
N SER A 84 3.43 32.66 -31.71
CA SER A 84 4.63 32.24 -32.44
C SER A 84 5.73 33.30 -32.44
N VAL A 85 7.00 32.91 -32.38
CA VAL A 85 8.14 33.76 -32.80
C VAL A 85 9.16 32.95 -33.63
N ALA A 86 9.88 33.67 -34.50
CA ALA A 86 10.60 33.21 -35.68
C ALA A 86 11.96 32.52 -35.47
N ARG A 87 12.51 32.03 -36.60
CA ARG A 87 13.86 31.47 -36.76
C ARG A 87 14.95 32.55 -36.66
N GLY A 88 16.09 32.21 -36.07
CA GLY A 88 17.36 32.97 -36.12
C GLY A 88 18.54 32.06 -36.49
N ARG A 89 19.56 32.61 -37.14
CA ARG A 89 20.76 31.88 -37.64
C ARG A 89 21.72 31.50 -36.51
N VAL A 90 22.52 30.46 -36.78
CA VAL A 90 23.71 30.09 -36.00
C VAL A 90 24.94 30.66 -36.70
N GLU A 91 25.85 31.28 -35.94
CA GLU A 91 27.24 31.53 -36.34
C GLU A 91 28.18 30.62 -35.56
N ALA A 92 29.33 30.32 -36.16
CA ALA A 92 30.25 29.29 -35.67
C ALA A 92 31.29 29.84 -34.69
N VAL A 93 31.72 28.98 -33.76
CA VAL A 93 32.98 29.11 -33.03
C VAL A 93 33.69 27.76 -33.10
N GLU A 94 35.00 27.79 -33.38
CA GLU A 94 35.82 26.60 -33.59
C GLU A 94 35.95 25.73 -32.33
N VAL A 95 36.01 24.42 -32.55
CA VAL A 95 36.30 23.42 -31.51
C VAL A 95 37.75 22.97 -31.68
N LEU A 96 38.59 23.22 -30.67
CA LEU A 96 39.91 22.60 -30.59
C LEU A 96 39.77 21.09 -30.30
N ALA A 97 40.66 20.30 -30.89
CA ALA A 97 40.47 18.86 -31.06
C ALA A 97 40.64 18.01 -29.77
N GLU A 98 39.92 16.87 -29.75
CA GLU A 98 40.30 15.68 -28.98
C GLU A 98 40.49 14.51 -29.95
N GLU A 99 41.72 14.00 -30.05
CA GLU A 99 42.02 12.70 -30.68
C GLU A 99 42.00 11.60 -29.62
N ASP A 100 41.21 10.55 -29.81
CA ASP A 100 41.49 9.21 -29.27
C ASP A 100 40.57 8.15 -29.91
N CYS A 101 41.07 7.48 -30.95
CA CYS A 101 40.37 6.42 -31.68
C CYS A 101 41.36 5.36 -32.16
N VAL A 102 40.99 4.08 -32.09
CA VAL A 102 41.81 2.98 -32.61
C VAL A 102 40.94 1.99 -33.42
N ASP A 103 41.36 1.68 -34.65
CA ASP A 103 40.72 0.69 -35.53
C ASP A 103 40.57 -0.68 -34.84
N THR A 104 39.47 -1.39 -35.10
CA THR A 104 39.26 -2.76 -34.60
C THR A 104 40.35 -3.69 -35.16
N PRO A 105 41.18 -4.34 -34.32
CA PRO A 105 42.28 -5.17 -34.79
C PRO A 105 41.81 -6.33 -35.67
N GLY A 106 42.40 -6.46 -36.86
CA GLY A 106 42.06 -7.53 -37.82
C GLY A 106 40.70 -7.38 -38.51
N TRP A 107 40.01 -6.24 -38.37
CA TRP A 107 38.74 -6.01 -39.05
C TRP A 107 38.88 -5.90 -40.57
N THR A 108 37.93 -6.50 -41.28
CA THR A 108 37.74 -6.36 -42.73
C THR A 108 36.27 -6.25 -43.09
N ASN A 109 35.96 -5.67 -44.24
CA ASN A 109 34.59 -5.43 -44.68
C ASN A 109 33.87 -6.65 -45.29
N GLY A 110 34.53 -7.80 -45.42
CA GLY A 110 33.97 -9.02 -46.03
C GLY A 110 33.99 -9.06 -47.57
N PHE A 111 34.44 -8.02 -48.25
CA PHE A 111 34.50 -7.98 -49.72
C PHE A 111 35.78 -8.67 -50.24
N THR A 112 35.74 -10.01 -50.32
CA THR A 112 36.89 -10.88 -50.64
C THR A 112 37.55 -10.58 -51.99
N ASP A 113 36.81 -10.01 -52.94
CA ASP A 113 37.28 -9.68 -54.29
C ASP A 113 38.07 -8.38 -54.34
N CYS A 114 38.38 -7.76 -53.18
CA CYS A 114 39.15 -6.51 -53.12
C CYS A 114 40.47 -6.54 -53.92
N LYS A 115 41.07 -7.73 -54.12
CA LYS A 115 42.34 -7.92 -54.85
C LYS A 115 42.30 -7.56 -56.33
N VAL A 116 41.14 -7.58 -56.99
CA VAL A 116 41.02 -7.22 -58.42
C VAL A 116 40.78 -5.73 -58.65
N GLU A 117 40.58 -4.97 -57.58
CA GLU A 117 40.38 -3.52 -57.63
C GLU A 117 41.69 -2.74 -57.43
N LYS A 118 41.70 -1.48 -57.86
CA LYS A 118 42.79 -0.54 -57.59
C LYS A 118 43.05 -0.43 -56.08
N LEU A 119 44.32 -0.57 -55.69
CA LEU A 119 44.86 -0.69 -54.31
C LEU A 119 44.68 -2.07 -53.63
N GLY A 120 44.12 -3.06 -54.33
CA GLY A 120 43.83 -4.40 -53.81
C GLY A 120 45.01 -5.36 -53.74
N ASP A 121 46.09 -5.03 -54.45
CA ASP A 121 47.36 -5.73 -54.49
C ASP A 121 48.19 -5.54 -53.19
N ASN A 122 47.94 -4.45 -52.44
CA ASN A 122 48.63 -4.18 -51.19
C ASN A 122 47.99 -4.98 -50.01
N PRO A 123 48.75 -5.89 -49.35
CA PRO A 123 48.24 -6.69 -48.24
C PRO A 123 47.89 -5.88 -46.98
N GLU A 124 48.35 -4.64 -46.84
CA GLU A 124 47.88 -3.74 -45.77
C GLU A 124 46.46 -3.21 -46.00
N TYR A 125 46.04 -3.13 -47.27
CA TYR A 125 44.77 -2.53 -47.68
C TYR A 125 43.69 -3.58 -47.94
N CYS A 126 44.07 -4.73 -48.50
CA CYS A 126 43.18 -5.82 -48.85
C CYS A 126 43.76 -7.17 -48.40
N THR A 127 42.94 -7.95 -47.69
CA THR A 127 43.29 -9.32 -47.27
C THR A 127 42.37 -10.34 -47.95
N SER A 128 42.59 -11.64 -47.72
CA SER A 128 41.62 -12.68 -48.14
C SER A 128 40.24 -12.55 -47.50
N ALA A 129 40.08 -11.76 -46.45
CA ALA A 129 38.79 -11.48 -45.79
C ALA A 129 38.20 -10.10 -46.19
N GLY A 130 38.81 -9.40 -47.14
CA GLY A 130 38.33 -8.13 -47.69
C GLY A 130 39.17 -6.89 -47.34
N TRP A 131 38.63 -5.71 -47.64
CA TRP A 131 39.27 -4.41 -47.40
C TRP A 131 39.43 -4.14 -45.90
N THR A 132 40.61 -3.66 -45.51
CA THR A 132 40.94 -3.22 -44.14
C THR A 132 40.54 -1.77 -43.90
N CYS A 133 40.61 -1.29 -42.64
CA CYS A 133 40.44 0.12 -42.32
C CYS A 133 41.46 1.03 -43.05
N LYS A 134 42.73 0.60 -43.18
CA LYS A 134 43.73 1.30 -44.01
C LYS A 134 43.30 1.37 -45.48
N GLY A 135 42.73 0.30 -46.04
CA GLY A 135 42.19 0.28 -47.40
C GLY A 135 41.02 1.26 -47.60
N TYR A 136 40.12 1.35 -46.63
CA TYR A 136 39.02 2.33 -46.62
C TYR A 136 39.51 3.79 -46.61
N VAL A 137 40.60 4.08 -45.88
CA VAL A 137 41.28 5.38 -45.91
C VAL A 137 41.91 5.63 -47.28
N ALA A 138 42.72 4.70 -47.77
CA ALA A 138 43.46 4.85 -49.03
C ALA A 138 42.56 5.00 -50.27
N LYS A 139 41.35 4.39 -50.26
CA LYS A 139 40.33 4.56 -51.31
C LYS A 139 39.49 5.84 -51.16
N GLY A 140 39.73 6.68 -50.14
CA GLY A 140 38.93 7.87 -49.88
C GLY A 140 37.46 7.55 -49.59
N ILE A 141 37.17 6.38 -49.03
CA ILE A 141 35.80 5.95 -48.69
C ILE A 141 35.33 6.62 -47.40
N CYS A 142 36.26 6.96 -46.51
CA CYS A 142 36.02 7.55 -45.19
C CYS A 142 36.72 8.89 -44.94
N GLY A 143 37.02 9.65 -46.00
CA GLY A 143 37.73 10.92 -45.89
C GLY A 143 36.89 12.04 -45.26
N LEU A 144 37.46 12.75 -44.29
CA LEU A 144 37.05 14.15 -44.03
C LEU A 144 37.58 15.03 -45.19
N PRO A 145 36.90 16.14 -45.54
CA PRO A 145 35.75 16.74 -44.84
C PRO A 145 34.39 16.10 -45.13
N ASP A 146 34.24 15.39 -46.25
CA ASP A 146 32.93 14.97 -46.79
C ASP A 146 32.26 13.83 -46.01
N GLY A 147 33.03 13.08 -45.23
CA GLY A 147 32.55 11.95 -44.43
C GLY A 147 32.39 10.65 -45.24
N PRO A 148 32.00 9.56 -44.57
CA PRO A 148 32.01 8.25 -45.20
C PRO A 148 30.87 8.06 -46.20
N LYS A 149 31.20 7.49 -47.37
CA LYS A 149 30.25 7.30 -48.48
C LYS A 149 29.23 6.22 -48.12
N SER A 150 27.94 6.58 -48.13
CA SER A 150 26.84 5.77 -47.57
C SER A 150 26.72 4.35 -48.15
N PHE A 151 27.07 4.14 -49.42
CA PHE A 151 27.04 2.81 -50.06
C PHE A 151 28.09 1.83 -49.52
N ALA A 152 29.12 2.32 -48.81
CA ALA A 152 30.22 1.51 -48.28
C ALA A 152 30.13 1.29 -46.76
N LEU A 153 28.96 1.58 -46.15
CA LEU A 153 28.72 1.53 -44.71
C LEU A 153 27.64 0.50 -44.32
N GLY A 154 27.54 0.23 -43.02
CA GLY A 154 26.46 -0.53 -42.41
C GLY A 154 26.72 -2.04 -42.29
N PRO A 155 25.75 -2.80 -41.76
CA PRO A 155 25.96 -4.19 -41.35
C PRO A 155 26.40 -5.12 -42.47
N GLY A 156 25.97 -4.88 -43.72
CA GLY A 156 26.33 -5.70 -44.88
C GLY A 156 27.80 -5.63 -45.31
N LEU A 157 28.56 -4.68 -44.75
CA LEU A 157 30.01 -4.53 -44.96
C LEU A 157 30.77 -4.58 -43.63
N ASN A 158 30.23 -5.31 -42.64
CA ASN A 158 30.75 -5.43 -41.27
C ASN A 158 30.84 -4.09 -40.49
N SER A 159 30.00 -3.10 -40.82
CA SER A 159 29.90 -1.80 -40.14
C SER A 159 31.26 -1.06 -39.97
N PRO A 160 31.89 -0.59 -41.06
CA PRO A 160 33.12 0.21 -40.97
C PRO A 160 32.93 1.48 -40.12
N GLU A 161 31.74 2.07 -40.12
CA GLU A 161 31.36 3.20 -39.27
C GLU A 161 31.39 2.91 -37.76
N LYS A 162 31.60 1.65 -37.37
CA LYS A 162 31.76 1.20 -35.97
C LYS A 162 33.14 0.61 -35.68
N ASN A 163 33.96 0.35 -36.70
CA ASN A 163 35.21 -0.41 -36.59
C ASN A 163 36.45 0.32 -37.13
N CYS A 164 36.30 1.36 -37.95
CA CYS A 164 37.41 2.11 -38.54
C CYS A 164 37.33 3.60 -38.18
N CYS A 165 38.41 4.17 -37.66
CA CYS A 165 38.43 5.49 -37.05
C CYS A 165 38.17 6.63 -38.02
N ALA A 166 38.76 6.58 -39.22
CA ALA A 166 38.45 7.54 -40.28
C ALA A 166 36.95 7.51 -40.65
N CYS A 167 36.32 6.33 -40.58
CA CYS A 167 34.90 6.13 -40.82
C CYS A 167 34.00 6.54 -39.63
N LYS A 168 34.57 7.16 -38.58
CA LYS A 168 33.95 7.48 -37.28
C LYS A 168 33.69 6.27 -36.36
N GLY A 169 34.38 5.15 -36.59
CA GLY A 169 34.22 3.89 -35.85
C GLY A 169 35.20 3.67 -34.69
N PHE A 170 34.70 3.10 -33.60
CA PHE A 170 35.38 2.68 -32.35
C PHE A 170 36.13 3.74 -31.51
N ARG A 171 35.37 4.66 -30.89
CA ARG A 171 35.84 5.34 -29.66
C ARG A 171 35.97 4.34 -28.52
N ARG A 172 37.14 4.28 -27.87
CA ARG A 172 37.44 3.42 -26.69
C ARG A 172 36.79 3.91 -25.38
N ASN A 173 35.51 4.23 -25.43
CA ASN A 173 34.73 4.62 -24.26
C ASN A 173 33.27 4.17 -24.44
N LYS A 174 32.89 3.05 -23.81
CA LYS A 174 31.48 2.84 -23.46
C LYS A 174 31.13 3.87 -22.39
N THR A 175 30.72 5.06 -22.81
CA THR A 175 29.55 5.64 -22.15
C THR A 175 28.43 4.64 -22.40
N CYS A 176 27.97 4.02 -21.33
CA CYS A 176 26.71 3.28 -21.31
C CYS A 176 25.56 4.12 -21.88
N ASP A 177 24.49 3.46 -22.32
CA ASP A 177 23.28 4.18 -22.73
C ASP A 177 22.80 5.05 -21.56
N ARG A 178 22.43 6.29 -21.86
CA ARG A 178 21.93 7.27 -20.89
C ARG A 178 20.43 7.48 -21.07
N ASP A 179 19.84 7.12 -22.21
CA ASP A 179 18.40 7.30 -22.41
C ASP A 179 17.63 6.32 -21.52
N THR A 180 16.85 6.84 -20.59
CA THR A 180 16.04 6.00 -19.70
C THR A 180 14.76 5.47 -20.35
N GLY A 181 14.48 5.83 -21.61
CA GLY A 181 13.21 5.55 -22.28
C GLY A 181 12.05 6.34 -21.68
N GLY A 182 12.34 7.50 -21.11
CA GLY A 182 11.40 8.44 -20.51
C GLY A 182 11.30 9.75 -21.29
N THR A 183 10.11 10.35 -21.28
CA THR A 183 9.85 11.67 -21.86
C THR A 183 9.54 12.67 -20.75
N CYS A 184 10.02 13.90 -20.91
CA CYS A 184 9.74 15.03 -20.05
C CYS A 184 9.18 16.24 -20.85
N VAL A 185 8.70 16.02 -22.08
CA VAL A 185 8.17 17.07 -22.98
C VAL A 185 7.05 17.90 -22.34
N ILE A 186 6.19 17.29 -21.53
CA ILE A 186 5.01 17.94 -20.92
C ILE A 186 5.33 18.49 -19.52
N THR A 187 6.17 17.78 -18.76
CA THR A 187 6.45 18.03 -17.35
C THR A 187 7.67 18.92 -17.12
N ASN A 188 8.60 18.96 -18.08
CA ASN A 188 9.95 19.52 -17.97
C ASN A 188 10.79 18.93 -16.80
N HIS A 189 10.38 17.79 -16.26
CA HIS A 189 11.09 17.02 -15.24
C HIS A 189 10.87 15.52 -15.46
N CYS A 190 11.79 14.71 -14.97
CA CYS A 190 11.77 13.27 -15.14
C CYS A 190 11.16 12.56 -13.93
N ASP A 191 10.51 11.41 -14.18
CA ASP A 191 9.90 10.63 -13.11
C ASP A 191 10.97 10.21 -12.09
N GLY A 192 10.77 10.52 -10.80
CA GLY A 192 11.78 10.29 -9.76
C GLY A 192 12.19 8.82 -9.57
N TRP A 193 11.36 7.86 -10.01
CA TRP A 193 11.71 6.43 -10.00
C TRP A 193 12.88 6.09 -10.93
N ARG A 194 13.21 6.98 -11.89
CA ARG A 194 14.34 6.84 -12.82
C ARG A 194 15.71 7.13 -12.15
N GLY A 195 15.72 7.47 -10.86
CA GLY A 195 16.93 7.78 -10.11
C GLY A 195 17.47 9.16 -10.47
N ALA A 196 18.76 9.26 -10.75
CA ALA A 196 19.44 10.54 -11.02
C ALA A 196 19.11 11.21 -12.38
N ALA A 197 18.12 10.70 -13.12
CA ALA A 197 17.82 11.14 -14.50
C ALA A 197 17.40 12.61 -14.59
N THR A 198 17.96 13.34 -15.57
CA THR A 198 17.66 14.74 -15.85
C THR A 198 16.89 14.90 -17.17
N CYS A 199 16.06 15.94 -17.25
CA CYS A 199 15.34 16.27 -18.48
C CYS A 199 16.26 17.01 -19.46
N VAL A 200 16.52 16.41 -20.62
CA VAL A 200 17.39 16.96 -21.67
C VAL A 200 16.71 16.76 -23.02
N GLY A 201 16.37 17.85 -23.72
CA GLY A 201 15.75 17.79 -25.05
C GLY A 201 14.39 17.05 -25.08
N GLY A 202 13.61 17.13 -24.00
CA GLY A 202 12.35 16.40 -23.86
C GLY A 202 12.49 14.91 -23.52
N LYS A 203 13.71 14.39 -23.35
CA LYS A 203 13.99 13.02 -22.91
C LYS A 203 14.57 12.98 -21.51
N CYS A 204 14.41 11.86 -20.83
CA CYS A 204 14.99 11.60 -19.53
C CYS A 204 16.30 10.85 -19.66
N LEU A 205 17.42 11.56 -19.47
CA LEU A 205 18.77 11.03 -19.64
C LEU A 205 19.47 10.90 -18.30
N CYS A 206 20.29 9.86 -18.13
CA CYS A 206 21.19 9.76 -16.98
C CYS A 206 22.27 10.85 -17.03
N PRO A 207 22.70 11.38 -15.88
CA PRO A 207 23.81 12.34 -15.81
C PRO A 207 25.14 11.66 -16.11
N ASP A 208 26.19 12.44 -16.34
CA ASP A 208 27.51 11.90 -16.64
C ASP A 208 28.04 11.04 -15.49
N GLY A 209 28.63 9.88 -15.84
CA GLY A 209 29.01 8.85 -14.89
C GLY A 209 27.89 7.89 -14.48
N TYR A 210 26.67 8.03 -15.03
CA TYR A 210 25.53 7.13 -14.81
C TYR A 210 24.98 6.54 -16.13
N CYS A 211 24.30 5.40 -15.99
CA CYS A 211 23.90 4.46 -17.04
C CYS A 211 22.44 4.03 -16.88
N HIS A 212 21.74 3.83 -17.99
CA HIS A 212 20.47 3.13 -18.06
C HIS A 212 20.63 1.65 -17.62
N GLY A 213 20.07 1.30 -16.47
CA GLY A 213 20.13 -0.04 -15.87
C GLY A 213 19.13 -1.06 -16.43
N GLY A 214 18.70 -0.93 -17.69
CA GLY A 214 17.71 -1.80 -18.34
C GLY A 214 16.25 -1.56 -17.89
N ALA A 215 16.03 -1.27 -16.60
CA ALA A 215 14.72 -0.99 -16.03
C ALA A 215 14.25 0.47 -16.18
N GLY A 216 14.98 1.32 -16.92
CA GLY A 216 14.68 2.75 -17.03
C GLY A 216 15.23 3.61 -15.89
N THR A 217 16.13 3.08 -15.06
CA THR A 217 16.74 3.79 -13.92
C THR A 217 18.23 4.04 -14.12
N CYS A 218 18.76 5.10 -13.51
CA CYS A 218 20.16 5.50 -13.61
C CYS A 218 21.05 4.85 -12.53
N GLN A 219 22.06 4.11 -12.97
CA GLN A 219 23.04 3.38 -12.14
C GLN A 219 24.46 3.87 -12.45
N LEU A 220 25.40 3.82 -11.50
CA LEU A 220 26.78 4.29 -11.73
C LEU A 220 27.52 3.45 -12.77
N ASP A 221 28.31 4.10 -13.64
CA ASP A 221 29.13 3.40 -14.63
C ASP A 221 30.26 2.60 -13.98
N SER A 222 30.46 1.40 -14.54
CA SER A 222 31.56 0.48 -14.34
C SER A 222 32.96 1.14 -14.34
N ARG A 223 33.22 2.16 -15.18
CA ARG A 223 34.50 2.90 -15.14
C ARG A 223 34.66 3.74 -13.87
N SER A 224 33.63 4.45 -13.44
CA SER A 224 33.63 5.19 -12.18
C SER A 224 33.88 4.25 -11.00
N ALA A 225 33.17 3.12 -10.96
CA ALA A 225 33.33 2.06 -9.95
C ALA A 225 34.69 1.32 -9.99
N TRP A 226 35.51 1.53 -11.03
CA TRP A 226 36.84 0.94 -11.19
C TRP A 226 37.98 1.94 -10.94
N MET A 227 37.89 3.18 -11.43
CA MET A 227 38.91 4.21 -11.14
C MET A 227 39.05 4.49 -9.64
N HIS A 228 37.93 4.48 -8.91
CA HIS A 228 37.89 4.59 -7.45
C HIS A 228 38.57 3.43 -6.71
N ARG A 229 38.90 2.33 -7.39
CA ARG A 229 39.50 1.12 -6.80
C ARG A 229 41.02 1.07 -6.94
N LYS A 230 41.63 1.94 -7.76
CA LYS A 230 43.08 1.93 -8.06
C LYS A 230 43.88 3.11 -7.50
N ARG A 231 43.23 4.22 -7.15
CA ARG A 231 43.86 5.26 -6.32
C ARG A 231 43.59 4.88 -4.87
N GLY A 232 44.63 4.60 -4.09
CA GLY A 232 44.54 4.40 -2.62
C GLY A 232 44.26 5.70 -1.86
N SER A 233 43.43 6.57 -2.44
CA SER A 233 42.87 7.77 -1.87
C SER A 233 41.52 7.39 -1.26
N ASP A 234 41.17 8.03 -0.16
CA ASP A 234 39.99 7.75 0.64
C ASP A 234 38.75 7.36 -0.17
N THR A 235 38.05 6.34 0.33
CA THR A 235 36.76 5.86 -0.16
C THR A 235 35.93 7.02 -0.74
N PRO A 236 35.54 6.97 -2.03
CA PRO A 236 34.58 7.94 -2.53
C PRO A 236 33.33 7.73 -1.71
N LYS A 237 32.95 8.76 -0.96
CA LYS A 237 31.70 8.79 -0.21
C LYS A 237 30.59 8.50 -1.22
N LEU A 238 30.11 7.26 -1.22
CA LEU A 238 29.03 6.75 -2.09
C LEU A 238 27.66 7.23 -1.58
N VAL A 239 27.67 8.40 -0.92
CA VAL A 239 26.54 9.20 -0.51
C VAL A 239 26.29 10.14 -1.69
N PRO A 240 25.09 10.14 -2.30
CA PRO A 240 24.70 11.21 -3.20
C PRO A 240 25.00 12.55 -2.53
N ARG A 241 25.64 13.50 -3.24
CA ARG A 241 25.90 14.83 -2.66
C ARG A 241 24.57 15.35 -2.11
N CYS A 242 24.52 15.63 -0.81
CA CYS A 242 23.32 16.03 -0.09
C CYS A 242 22.60 17.16 -0.85
N VAL A 243 21.55 16.82 -1.59
CA VAL A 243 20.82 17.79 -2.40
C VAL A 243 19.96 18.57 -1.42
N ARG A 244 20.35 19.80 -1.10
CA ARG A 244 19.53 20.63 -0.20
C ARG A 244 18.30 21.21 -0.89
N ASP A 245 18.28 21.31 -2.23
CA ASP A 245 17.12 21.83 -2.95
C ASP A 245 15.95 20.84 -2.93
N THR A 246 14.80 21.27 -2.41
CA THR A 246 13.59 20.42 -2.31
C THR A 246 12.75 20.39 -3.59
N GLY A 247 13.14 21.15 -4.63
CA GLY A 247 12.30 21.45 -5.78
C GLY A 247 11.06 22.29 -5.44
N GLY A 248 10.92 22.73 -4.19
CA GLY A 248 9.83 23.55 -3.70
C GLY A 248 10.10 25.04 -3.81
N THR A 249 9.04 25.84 -3.87
CA THR A 249 9.09 27.29 -3.75
C THR A 249 8.46 27.75 -2.44
N CYS A 250 9.00 28.82 -1.86
CA CYS A 250 8.42 29.39 -0.64
C CYS A 250 7.02 29.96 -0.90
N THR A 251 6.16 29.85 0.09
CA THR A 251 4.90 30.58 0.19
C THR A 251 5.16 32.10 0.27
N PHE A 252 4.11 32.89 0.03
CA PHE A 252 4.16 34.36 0.11
C PHE A 252 4.71 34.89 1.46
N PHE A 253 4.53 34.14 2.55
CA PHE A 253 5.03 34.49 3.88
C PHE A 253 6.46 34.00 4.17
N GLY A 254 7.22 33.58 3.14
CA GLY A 254 8.60 33.13 3.30
C GLY A 254 8.75 31.77 4.01
N LYS A 255 7.67 30.98 4.10
CA LYS A 255 7.67 29.62 4.67
C LYS A 255 7.62 28.56 3.59
N CYS A 256 8.20 27.41 3.86
CA CYS A 256 8.06 26.20 3.04
C CYS A 256 6.85 25.37 3.47
N ASP A 257 6.44 24.43 2.62
CA ASP A 257 5.33 23.51 2.93
C ASP A 257 5.74 22.58 4.09
N ASP A 258 4.91 22.44 5.13
CA ASP A 258 5.29 21.76 6.38
C ASP A 258 5.68 20.28 6.20
N TYR A 259 5.09 19.57 5.23
CA TYR A 259 5.43 18.17 4.91
C TYR A 259 6.91 17.99 4.53
N ARG A 260 7.58 19.08 4.15
CA ARG A 260 9.01 19.07 3.79
C ARG A 260 9.92 18.99 5.01
N GLY A 261 9.41 19.16 6.23
CA GLY A 261 10.20 19.11 7.46
C GLY A 261 11.21 20.26 7.56
N ALA A 262 12.40 19.96 8.07
CA ALA A 262 13.45 20.92 8.40
C ALA A 262 13.98 21.69 7.17
N THR A 263 13.30 22.78 6.84
CA THR A 263 13.52 23.62 5.67
C THR A 263 13.90 25.07 6.03
N THR A 264 14.41 25.79 5.05
CA THR A 264 14.68 27.23 5.09
C THR A 264 14.29 27.81 3.72
N CYS A 265 13.69 28.99 3.73
CA CYS A 265 13.44 29.74 2.51
C CYS A 265 14.70 30.50 2.09
N GLU A 266 15.36 30.06 1.02
CA GLU A 266 16.45 30.82 0.41
C GLU A 266 15.91 31.94 -0.49
N ARG A 267 16.43 33.16 -0.29
CA ARG A 267 16.09 34.31 -1.12
C ARG A 267 16.53 34.06 -2.57
N GLY A 268 15.61 34.26 -3.50
CA GLY A 268 15.80 34.06 -4.93
C GLY A 268 14.52 34.41 -5.68
N MET A 269 14.52 34.29 -7.01
CA MET A 269 13.34 34.54 -7.84
C MET A 269 13.15 33.40 -8.86
N PRO A 270 12.24 32.45 -8.63
CA PRO A 270 11.39 32.31 -7.44
C PRO A 270 12.18 31.95 -6.16
N PRO A 271 11.67 32.29 -4.96
CA PRO A 271 12.32 31.92 -3.71
C PRO A 271 12.24 30.41 -3.50
N ARG A 272 13.37 29.77 -3.16
CA ARG A 272 13.52 28.31 -3.14
C ARG A 272 13.40 27.76 -1.73
N CYS A 273 12.68 26.66 -1.60
CA CYS A 273 12.71 25.86 -0.38
C CYS A 273 13.89 24.91 -0.42
N VAL A 274 14.82 25.12 0.51
CA VAL A 274 15.95 24.22 0.71
C VAL A 274 15.87 23.58 2.09
N CYS A 275 16.48 22.42 2.25
CA CYS A 275 16.68 21.81 3.54
C CYS A 275 17.64 22.62 4.39
N GLN A 276 17.42 22.60 5.72
CA GLN A 276 18.34 23.18 6.69
C GLN A 276 19.74 22.55 6.57
N GLU A 277 20.75 23.20 7.15
CA GLU A 277 22.09 22.64 7.17
C GLU A 277 22.11 21.30 7.92
N GLY A 278 22.82 20.31 7.38
CA GLY A 278 22.79 18.93 7.87
C GLY A 278 21.60 18.08 7.40
N TYR A 279 20.68 18.64 6.60
CA TYR A 279 19.55 17.92 6.00
C TYR A 279 19.65 17.89 4.46
N CYS A 280 19.19 16.80 3.84
CA CYS A 280 19.06 16.62 2.40
C CYS A 280 17.59 16.45 2.01
N ALA A 281 17.24 16.81 0.79
CA ALA A 281 15.96 16.52 0.17
C ALA A 281 15.95 15.09 -0.41
N ASP A 282 14.86 14.36 -0.19
CA ASP A 282 14.58 13.12 -0.90
C ASP A 282 13.96 13.39 -2.29
N HIS A 283 13.62 12.33 -3.03
CA HIS A 283 12.92 12.44 -4.32
C HIS A 283 11.46 12.97 -4.22
N GLY A 284 10.99 13.35 -3.03
CA GLY A 284 9.74 14.09 -2.79
C GLY A 284 9.95 15.53 -2.32
N GLY A 285 11.19 15.97 -2.14
CA GLY A 285 11.47 17.27 -1.54
C GLY A 285 11.20 17.33 -0.04
N MET A 286 11.15 16.18 0.65
CA MET A 286 11.17 16.10 2.11
C MET A 286 12.60 16.15 2.63
N CYS A 287 12.84 16.94 3.67
CA CYS A 287 14.14 17.10 4.29
C CYS A 287 14.37 16.06 5.39
N PHE A 288 15.47 15.33 5.27
CA PHE A 288 15.94 14.33 6.23
C PHE A 288 17.39 14.60 6.62
N ARG A 289 17.75 14.27 7.86
CA ARG A 289 19.11 14.49 8.36
C ARG A 289 20.08 13.54 7.63
N ASP A 290 21.21 14.05 7.11
CA ASP A 290 22.22 13.20 6.43
C ASP A 290 22.95 12.32 7.45
N ARG A 291 22.33 11.21 7.83
CA ARG A 291 22.95 10.21 8.71
C ARG A 291 24.00 9.38 7.97
N ARG A 292 24.05 9.44 6.63
CA ARG A 292 24.90 8.68 5.68
C ARG A 292 24.78 7.17 5.78
N THR A 293 25.21 6.62 6.90
CA THR A 293 25.21 5.19 7.18
C THR A 293 24.52 4.89 8.50
N VAL A 294 23.97 3.68 8.61
CA VAL A 294 23.33 3.16 9.81
C VAL A 294 23.74 1.71 9.99
N THR A 295 24.05 1.32 11.22
CA THR A 295 24.32 -0.04 11.63
C THR A 295 23.07 -0.63 12.26
N ALA A 296 22.45 -1.59 11.57
CA ALA A 296 21.21 -2.21 12.00
C ALA A 296 21.25 -3.74 11.85
N ALA A 297 20.48 -4.45 12.67
CA ALA A 297 20.25 -5.87 12.50
C ALA A 297 19.32 -6.10 11.29
N VAL A 298 19.67 -7.11 10.50
CA VAL A 298 18.89 -7.61 9.37
C VAL A 298 18.64 -9.08 9.63
N ALA A 299 17.40 -9.44 9.94
CA ALA A 299 17.02 -10.78 10.35
C ALA A 299 16.49 -11.59 9.15
N PRO A 300 17.21 -12.62 8.67
CA PRO A 300 16.68 -13.51 7.65
C PRO A 300 15.53 -14.34 8.25
N VAL A 301 14.42 -14.43 7.53
CA VAL A 301 13.28 -15.29 7.89
C VAL A 301 12.80 -15.99 6.62
N SER A 302 13.11 -17.28 6.49
CA SER A 302 12.81 -18.11 5.32
C SER A 302 12.36 -19.51 5.73
N SER A 303 11.96 -20.34 4.76
CA SER A 303 11.68 -21.76 4.96
C SER A 303 12.86 -22.51 5.61
N SER A 304 14.09 -22.19 5.18
CA SER A 304 15.36 -22.68 5.73
C SER A 304 15.82 -21.98 7.02
N HIS A 305 15.33 -20.78 7.33
CA HIS A 305 15.60 -20.07 8.59
C HIS A 305 14.30 -19.49 9.17
N PRO A 306 13.43 -20.33 9.75
CA PRO A 306 12.05 -19.97 10.13
C PRO A 306 11.98 -19.26 11.50
N THR A 307 13.07 -18.62 11.94
CA THR A 307 13.20 -18.03 13.27
C THR A 307 12.98 -16.53 13.19
N PHE A 308 11.94 -16.03 13.87
CA PHE A 308 11.67 -14.60 13.95
C PHE A 308 12.62 -13.88 14.94
N PRO A 309 12.94 -12.59 14.72
CA PRO A 309 13.84 -11.84 15.59
C PRO A 309 13.15 -11.28 16.85
N GLY A 310 13.94 -10.95 17.87
CA GLY A 310 13.49 -10.15 19.02
C GLY A 310 12.25 -10.71 19.72
N GLN A 311 11.28 -9.84 20.01
CA GLN A 311 10.07 -10.23 20.74
C GLN A 311 9.09 -11.08 19.91
N HIS A 312 9.30 -11.16 18.60
CA HIS A 312 8.50 -11.99 17.69
C HIS A 312 8.83 -13.50 17.77
N ALA A 313 9.95 -13.89 18.36
CA ALA A 313 10.38 -15.29 18.45
C ALA A 313 9.55 -16.15 19.42
N GLN A 314 8.78 -15.54 20.32
CA GLN A 314 8.14 -16.20 21.47
C GLN A 314 6.65 -15.86 21.59
N VAL A 315 5.92 -15.83 20.47
CA VAL A 315 4.48 -15.54 20.48
C VAL A 315 3.67 -16.80 20.72
N THR A 316 2.95 -16.86 21.84
CA THR A 316 1.95 -17.88 22.17
C THR A 316 0.54 -17.31 22.07
N THR A 317 0.31 -16.12 22.67
CA THR A 317 -1.00 -15.45 22.71
C THR A 317 -1.05 -14.27 21.74
N ALA A 318 -2.05 -14.26 20.85
CA ALA A 318 -2.26 -13.17 19.91
C ALA A 318 -3.71 -12.67 19.91
N LEU A 319 -3.87 -11.34 19.91
CA LEU A 319 -5.12 -10.66 19.57
C LEU A 319 -5.00 -10.12 18.15
N CYS A 320 -5.83 -10.62 17.25
CA CYS A 320 -5.91 -10.15 15.87
C CYS A 320 -7.06 -9.14 15.75
N VAL A 321 -6.79 -7.93 15.23
CA VAL A 321 -7.77 -6.84 15.11
C VAL A 321 -7.87 -6.43 13.65
N GLY A 322 -8.93 -6.90 13.00
CA GLY A 322 -9.10 -6.75 11.56
C GLY A 322 -9.43 -5.34 11.08
N GLY A 323 -9.37 -5.12 9.76
CA GLY A 323 -9.58 -3.81 9.15
C GLY A 323 -11.05 -3.39 9.00
N GLY A 324 -11.26 -2.19 8.47
CA GLY A 324 -12.58 -1.59 8.33
C GLY A 324 -12.70 -0.12 8.73
N GLY A 325 -11.58 0.62 8.77
CA GLY A 325 -11.55 2.03 9.16
C GLY A 325 -12.25 2.31 10.50
N SER A 326 -13.05 3.38 10.54
CA SER A 326 -13.75 3.84 11.74
C SER A 326 -14.72 2.82 12.34
N ARG A 327 -15.30 1.92 11.53
CA ARG A 327 -16.13 0.81 12.05
C ARG A 327 -15.28 -0.10 12.94
N SER A 328 -14.14 -0.57 12.42
CA SER A 328 -13.26 -1.46 13.18
C SER A 328 -12.69 -0.76 14.41
N MET A 329 -12.27 0.50 14.30
CA MET A 329 -11.75 1.24 15.46
C MET A 329 -12.82 1.50 16.54
N SER A 330 -14.08 1.71 16.16
CA SER A 330 -15.20 1.82 17.12
C SER A 330 -15.49 0.49 17.83
N ALA A 331 -15.48 -0.63 17.10
CA ALA A 331 -15.61 -1.96 17.70
C ALA A 331 -14.40 -2.30 18.59
N ALA A 332 -13.19 -1.95 18.16
CA ALA A 332 -11.94 -2.14 18.90
C ALA A 332 -11.91 -1.36 20.23
N LEU A 333 -12.53 -0.17 20.30
CA LEU A 333 -12.72 0.53 21.58
C LEU A 333 -13.47 -0.36 22.58
N GLY A 334 -14.58 -0.97 22.18
CA GLY A 334 -15.34 -1.91 23.01
C GLY A 334 -14.54 -3.16 23.39
N GLN A 335 -13.86 -3.74 22.40
CA GLN A 335 -13.07 -4.97 22.56
C GLN A 335 -11.90 -4.75 23.55
N PHE A 336 -11.16 -3.64 23.42
CA PHE A 336 -10.08 -3.28 24.33
C PHE A 336 -10.57 -2.93 25.73
N ARG A 337 -11.73 -2.27 25.86
CA ARG A 337 -12.36 -2.00 27.17
C ARG A 337 -12.66 -3.30 27.92
N ALA A 338 -13.26 -4.28 27.25
CA ALA A 338 -13.51 -5.60 27.84
C ALA A 338 -12.20 -6.31 28.23
N LEU A 339 -11.21 -6.36 27.34
CA LEU A 339 -9.92 -7.02 27.63
C LEU A 339 -9.13 -6.36 28.77
N VAL A 340 -9.24 -5.04 28.96
CA VAL A 340 -8.64 -4.35 30.11
C VAL A 340 -9.43 -4.64 31.40
N ARG A 341 -10.77 -4.61 31.36
CA ARG A 341 -11.61 -4.97 32.52
C ARG A 341 -11.41 -6.41 32.99
N LEU A 342 -11.17 -7.34 32.07
CA LEU A 342 -10.86 -8.74 32.36
C LEU A 342 -9.38 -8.99 32.74
N GLY A 343 -8.52 -7.96 32.74
CA GLY A 343 -7.10 -8.11 33.07
C GLY A 343 -6.30 -8.95 32.06
N LEU A 344 -6.75 -9.00 30.80
CA LEU A 344 -6.18 -9.84 29.75
C LEU A 344 -5.20 -9.10 28.82
N LEU A 345 -5.35 -7.78 28.63
CA LEU A 345 -4.47 -7.01 27.74
C LEU A 345 -2.95 -7.18 28.04
N PRO A 346 -2.48 -7.16 29.30
CA PRO A 346 -1.06 -7.37 29.61
C PRO A 346 -0.57 -8.82 29.44
N LYS A 347 -1.47 -9.78 29.20
CA LYS A 347 -1.16 -11.21 28.98
C LYS A 347 -1.00 -11.57 27.49
N LEU A 348 -1.12 -10.59 26.60
CA LEU A 348 -0.98 -10.77 25.15
C LEU A 348 0.49 -10.61 24.76
N ASP A 349 1.06 -11.64 24.14
CA ASP A 349 2.40 -11.56 23.52
C ASP A 349 2.38 -10.63 22.29
N LEU A 350 1.23 -10.57 21.60
CA LEU A 350 1.09 -9.90 20.31
C LEU A 350 -0.31 -9.30 20.10
N ILE A 351 -0.36 -8.08 19.56
CA ILE A 351 -1.51 -7.57 18.80
C ILE A 351 -1.15 -7.56 17.30
N SER A 352 -1.89 -8.29 16.46
CA SER A 352 -1.72 -8.26 15.00
C SER A 352 -2.87 -7.46 14.40
N SER A 353 -2.58 -6.35 13.74
CA SER A 353 -3.58 -5.33 13.41
C SER A 353 -3.60 -4.98 11.93
N VAL A 354 -4.76 -4.61 11.41
CA VAL A 354 -4.95 -4.20 10.00
C VAL A 354 -5.79 -2.93 9.93
N SER A 355 -5.41 -1.94 9.10
CA SER A 355 -6.27 -0.80 8.72
C SER A 355 -6.85 -0.04 9.93
N GLY A 356 -8.18 0.06 10.05
CA GLY A 356 -8.84 0.61 11.24
C GLY A 356 -8.50 -0.09 12.56
N GLY A 357 -8.18 -1.39 12.52
CA GLY A 357 -7.60 -2.11 13.65
C GLY A 357 -6.19 -1.65 13.99
N SER A 358 -5.39 -1.23 13.01
CA SER A 358 -4.06 -0.62 13.23
C SER A 358 -4.13 0.80 13.73
N TRP A 359 -5.13 1.59 13.34
CA TRP A 359 -5.42 2.89 13.97
C TRP A 359 -5.66 2.70 15.48
N ALA A 360 -6.58 1.79 15.80
CA ALA A 360 -6.98 1.43 17.15
C ALA A 360 -5.78 0.90 17.97
N SER A 361 -5.06 -0.07 17.43
CA SER A 361 -3.96 -0.76 18.13
C SER A 361 -2.75 0.15 18.31
N SER A 362 -2.45 1.04 17.37
CA SER A 362 -1.32 1.97 17.50
C SER A 362 -1.55 3.01 18.59
N ILE A 363 -2.76 3.58 18.68
CA ILE A 363 -3.14 4.45 19.80
C ILE A 363 -3.10 3.66 21.10
N LEU A 364 -3.65 2.43 21.14
CA LEU A 364 -3.60 1.58 22.33
C LEU A 364 -2.16 1.35 22.80
N MET A 365 -1.21 1.14 21.88
CA MET A 365 0.17 0.77 22.23
C MET A 365 1.09 1.95 22.53
N PHE A 366 0.90 3.11 21.87
CA PHE A 366 1.85 4.23 21.95
C PHE A 366 1.34 5.47 22.68
N ALA A 367 0.03 5.70 22.78
CA ALA A 367 -0.51 6.96 23.31
C ALA A 367 -0.08 7.17 24.78
N PRO A 368 0.58 8.31 25.11
CA PRO A 368 1.11 8.61 26.45
C PRO A 368 0.00 9.03 27.43
N MET A 369 -0.98 8.14 27.61
CA MET A 369 -2.20 8.31 28.37
C MET A 369 -2.54 6.98 29.04
N ASP A 370 -3.06 7.02 30.26
CA ASP A 370 -3.49 5.80 30.97
C ASP A 370 -4.71 5.16 30.30
N LEU A 371 -4.86 3.84 30.45
CA LEU A 371 -5.94 3.08 29.79
C LEU A 371 -7.35 3.46 30.30
N LYS A 372 -7.50 3.96 31.53
CA LYS A 372 -8.79 4.36 32.10
C LYS A 372 -9.30 5.65 31.46
N THR A 373 -8.42 6.63 31.25
CA THR A 373 -8.74 7.86 30.51
C THR A 373 -8.89 7.56 29.02
N LEU A 374 -7.90 6.89 28.41
CA LEU A 374 -7.85 6.64 26.97
C LEU A 374 -9.10 5.91 26.46
N LEU A 375 -9.49 4.82 27.13
CA LEU A 375 -10.64 3.99 26.76
C LEU A 375 -11.93 4.38 27.52
N GLY A 376 -11.88 5.40 28.38
CA GLY A 376 -13.04 5.89 29.15
C GLY A 376 -13.63 4.87 30.13
N LEU A 377 -12.81 4.05 30.79
CA LEU A 377 -13.29 2.89 31.58
C LEU A 377 -14.24 3.25 32.73
N SER A 378 -14.18 4.49 33.23
CA SER A 378 -15.13 5.06 34.21
C SER A 378 -16.57 5.16 33.69
N ARG A 379 -16.75 5.28 32.37
CA ARG A 379 -18.06 5.35 31.71
C ARG A 379 -18.61 3.93 31.55
N SER A 380 -19.79 3.69 32.12
CA SER A 380 -20.56 2.48 31.83
C SER A 380 -21.02 2.48 30.38
N LEU A 381 -20.91 1.32 29.71
CA LEU A 381 -21.52 1.05 28.41
C LEU A 381 -22.51 -0.13 28.52
N GLU A 382 -23.05 -0.38 29.72
CA GLU A 382 -24.10 -1.38 29.92
C GLU A 382 -25.35 -1.01 29.09
N PRO A 383 -25.92 -1.94 28.29
CA PRO A 383 -26.90 -1.59 27.26
C PRO A 383 -28.12 -0.83 27.80
N ALA A 384 -28.62 -1.23 28.97
CA ALA A 384 -29.79 -0.63 29.62
C ALA A 384 -29.61 0.84 30.02
N GLY A 385 -28.37 1.35 30.09
CA GLY A 385 -28.09 2.76 30.35
C GLY A 385 -27.97 3.64 29.09
N LEU A 386 -27.94 3.05 27.89
CA LEU A 386 -27.61 3.76 26.65
C LEU A 386 -28.81 4.47 26.02
N THR A 387 -29.29 5.54 26.66
CA THR A 387 -30.24 6.47 26.05
C THR A 387 -29.57 7.27 24.93
N LEU A 388 -30.35 7.93 24.08
CA LEU A 388 -29.81 8.82 23.04
C LEU A 388 -28.98 9.95 23.65
N SER A 389 -29.42 10.50 24.79
CA SER A 389 -28.67 11.54 25.52
C SER A 389 -27.33 11.03 26.05
N GLU A 390 -27.23 9.78 26.48
CA GLU A 390 -25.93 9.17 26.79
C GLU A 390 -25.10 9.00 25.52
N LEU A 391 -25.64 8.36 24.48
CA LEU A 391 -24.91 8.05 23.26
C LEU A 391 -24.35 9.31 22.54
N ASP A 392 -25.05 10.44 22.62
CA ASP A 392 -24.60 11.71 22.03
C ASP A 392 -23.45 12.40 22.79
N LYS A 393 -23.13 11.97 24.03
CA LYS A 393 -21.95 12.46 24.76
C LYS A 393 -20.67 12.02 24.06
N THR A 394 -19.73 12.96 23.93
CA THR A 394 -18.39 12.75 23.36
C THR A 394 -17.78 11.42 23.83
N PRO A 395 -17.31 10.56 22.91
CA PRO A 395 -16.59 9.34 23.26
C PRO A 395 -15.30 9.67 24.05
N PRO A 396 -14.68 8.69 24.72
CA PRO A 396 -13.35 8.89 25.30
C PRO A 396 -12.33 9.24 24.20
N PRO A 397 -11.14 9.78 24.52
CA PRO A 397 -10.16 10.27 23.55
C PRO A 397 -9.89 9.30 22.40
N PHE A 398 -9.78 7.99 22.70
CA PHE A 398 -9.62 6.93 21.72
C PHE A 398 -10.73 6.87 20.66
N GLY A 399 -11.99 7.06 21.05
CA GLY A 399 -13.12 7.09 20.13
C GLY A 399 -13.35 8.47 19.49
N ALA A 400 -13.03 9.54 20.21
CA ALA A 400 -13.33 10.92 19.79
C ALA A 400 -12.64 11.31 18.48
N VAL A 401 -11.45 10.76 18.18
CA VAL A 401 -10.74 11.04 16.91
C VAL A 401 -11.50 10.57 15.66
N LEU A 402 -12.42 9.61 15.80
CA LEU A 402 -13.30 9.17 14.70
C LEU A 402 -14.38 10.20 14.33
N MET A 403 -14.53 11.27 15.13
CA MET A 403 -15.38 12.41 14.82
C MET A 403 -14.66 13.48 13.97
N ASN A 404 -13.37 13.31 13.65
CA ASN A 404 -12.63 14.24 12.80
C ASN A 404 -12.96 14.06 11.31
N GLN A 405 -12.93 15.17 10.56
CA GLN A 405 -13.29 15.20 9.14
C GLN A 405 -12.06 14.94 8.24
N THR A 406 -11.82 13.68 7.90
CA THR A 406 -10.69 13.28 7.04
C THR A 406 -10.70 13.92 5.65
N VAL A 407 -11.87 14.21 5.06
CA VAL A 407 -11.94 14.94 3.77
C VAL A 407 -11.45 16.37 3.92
N LYS A 408 -11.87 17.05 5.00
CA LYS A 408 -11.41 18.41 5.30
C LYS A 408 -9.90 18.43 5.53
N THR A 409 -9.38 17.50 6.34
CA THR A 409 -7.94 17.34 6.58
C THR A 409 -7.17 17.07 5.28
N ALA A 410 -7.67 16.19 4.40
CA ALA A 410 -7.04 15.93 3.11
C ALA A 410 -7.06 17.17 2.18
N ILE A 411 -8.13 17.97 2.18
CA ILE A 411 -8.19 19.22 1.43
C ILE A 411 -7.16 20.22 1.98
N GLU A 412 -7.08 20.39 3.30
CA GLU A 412 -6.11 21.29 3.94
C GLU A 412 -4.66 20.89 3.61
N LEU A 413 -4.32 19.60 3.73
CA LEU A 413 -3.01 19.05 3.34
C LEU A 413 -2.72 19.25 1.85
N ARG A 414 -3.72 19.03 0.98
CA ARG A 414 -3.56 19.25 -0.46
C ARG A 414 -3.35 20.73 -0.82
N MET A 415 -4.00 21.64 -0.09
CA MET A 415 -3.78 23.09 -0.19
C MET A 415 -2.40 23.50 0.35
N ALA A 416 -1.92 22.84 1.40
CA ALA A 416 -0.53 22.87 1.87
C ALA A 416 0.45 22.07 0.98
N ARG A 417 0.03 21.73 -0.24
CA ARG A 417 0.82 21.09 -1.30
C ARG A 417 1.38 19.70 -0.99
N THR A 418 0.90 19.00 0.06
CA THR A 418 1.26 17.60 0.36
C THR A 418 1.18 16.73 -0.91
N PRO A 419 2.21 15.92 -1.23
CA PRO A 419 2.21 15.02 -2.38
C PRO A 419 1.12 13.95 -2.27
N TYR A 420 0.48 13.60 -3.39
CA TYR A 420 -0.62 12.61 -3.40
C TYR A 420 -0.25 11.28 -2.74
N ARG A 421 0.96 10.76 -2.95
CA ARG A 421 1.50 9.53 -2.32
C ARG A 421 1.68 9.59 -0.79
N LEU A 422 1.67 10.79 -0.19
CA LEU A 422 1.71 11.00 1.26
C LEU A 422 0.36 11.47 1.81
N LEU A 423 -0.54 11.96 0.95
CA LEU A 423 -1.79 12.62 1.34
C LEU A 423 -2.63 11.75 2.28
N TRP A 424 -2.76 10.45 2.01
CA TRP A 424 -3.49 9.53 2.89
C TRP A 424 -2.78 9.29 4.23
N ILE A 425 -1.46 9.08 4.20
CA ILE A 425 -0.63 8.90 5.39
C ILE A 425 -0.74 10.12 6.32
N GLU A 426 -0.59 11.32 5.78
CA GLU A 426 -0.71 12.57 6.54
C GLU A 426 -2.16 12.83 6.98
N THR A 427 -3.17 12.46 6.18
CA THR A 427 -4.58 12.60 6.58
C THR A 427 -4.89 11.74 7.80
N ILE A 428 -4.46 10.46 7.81
CA ILE A 428 -4.65 9.57 8.96
C ILE A 428 -3.77 9.99 10.14
N GLY A 429 -2.51 10.33 9.91
CA GLY A 429 -1.62 10.86 10.94
C GLY A 429 -2.25 12.06 11.65
N LYS A 430 -2.73 13.04 10.89
CA LYS A 430 -3.29 14.29 11.42
C LYS A 430 -4.69 14.11 12.03
N ALA A 431 -5.58 13.36 11.39
CA ALA A 431 -6.94 13.16 11.92
C ALA A 431 -7.02 12.19 13.10
N ILE A 432 -6.13 11.19 13.18
CA ILE A 432 -6.24 10.06 14.12
C ILE A 432 -5.11 10.01 15.16
N LEU A 433 -3.87 10.34 14.78
CA LEU A 433 -2.68 10.18 15.64
C LEU A 433 -2.20 11.48 16.31
N GLU A 434 -2.40 12.64 15.67
CA GLU A 434 -2.00 13.96 16.18
C GLU A 434 -2.57 14.30 17.57
N PRO A 435 -3.84 13.96 17.92
CA PRO A 435 -4.38 14.19 19.27
C PRO A 435 -3.62 13.47 20.40
N PHE A 436 -2.75 12.52 20.08
CA PHE A 436 -1.89 11.80 21.03
C PHE A 436 -0.39 12.15 20.88
N GLY A 437 -0.04 13.10 20.01
CA GLY A 437 1.34 13.43 19.67
C GLY A 437 2.05 12.35 18.85
N LEU A 438 1.31 11.51 18.12
CA LEU A 438 1.81 10.34 17.39
C LEU A 438 1.85 10.52 15.85
N SER A 439 1.60 11.73 15.36
CA SER A 439 1.46 12.03 13.92
C SER A 439 2.79 12.24 13.18
N ASP A 440 3.91 12.42 13.88
CA ASP A 440 5.16 12.89 13.29
C ASP A 440 5.74 11.93 12.23
N LEU A 441 6.01 12.46 11.03
CA LEU A 441 6.70 11.75 9.95
C LEU A 441 8.23 11.69 10.11
N HIS A 442 8.76 12.43 11.08
CA HIS A 442 10.18 12.49 11.42
C HIS A 442 10.52 11.75 12.73
N ALA A 443 9.52 11.20 13.43
CA ALA A 443 9.72 10.30 14.55
C ALA A 443 9.97 8.85 14.10
N TYR A 444 10.83 8.15 14.82
CA TYR A 444 11.05 6.72 14.70
C TYR A 444 10.14 5.94 15.66
N MET A 445 10.02 4.63 15.47
CA MET A 445 9.41 3.73 16.46
C MET A 445 10.51 2.99 17.25
N ALA A 446 10.23 2.64 18.50
CA ALA A 446 11.04 1.70 19.29
C ALA A 446 10.15 0.91 20.27
N PRO A 447 10.50 -0.35 20.60
CA PRO A 447 9.70 -1.19 21.50
C PRO A 447 9.85 -0.80 22.98
N SER A 448 10.92 -0.10 23.35
CA SER A 448 11.20 0.33 24.73
C SER A 448 12.25 1.44 24.76
N GLN A 449 12.37 2.16 25.88
CA GLN A 449 13.45 3.14 26.05
C GLN A 449 14.83 2.49 26.03
N ALA A 450 14.96 1.23 26.46
CA ALA A 450 16.22 0.48 26.39
C ALA A 450 16.64 0.24 24.93
N ALA A 451 15.70 -0.07 24.04
CA ALA A 451 15.97 -0.19 22.61
C ALA A 451 16.39 1.15 21.98
N VAL A 452 15.80 2.29 22.40
CA VAL A 452 16.26 3.62 21.98
C VAL A 452 17.73 3.86 22.38
N GLN A 453 18.11 3.51 23.62
CA GLN A 453 19.50 3.68 24.07
C GLN A 453 20.47 2.77 23.30
N ASP A 454 20.09 1.52 23.02
CA ASP A 454 20.90 0.60 22.21
C ASP A 454 21.06 1.10 20.75
N ILE A 455 19.98 1.59 20.13
CA ILE A 455 20.02 2.20 18.80
C ILE A 455 20.99 3.38 18.77
N ILE A 456 20.92 4.29 19.76
CA ILE A 456 21.81 5.46 19.86
C ILE A 456 23.25 5.04 20.15
N ALA A 457 23.49 4.04 21.00
CA ALA A 457 24.83 3.53 21.30
C ALA A 457 25.51 2.93 20.05
N ARG A 458 24.75 2.19 19.23
CA ARG A 458 25.22 1.65 17.95
C ARG A 458 25.31 2.72 16.85
N ASN A 459 24.50 3.77 16.94
CA ASN A 459 24.39 4.82 15.92
C ASN A 459 24.37 6.23 16.56
N PRO A 460 25.52 6.76 17.04
CA PRO A 460 25.56 8.01 17.81
C PRO A 460 24.98 9.24 17.11
N SER A 461 24.84 9.22 15.78
CA SER A 461 24.14 10.29 15.06
C SER A 461 22.69 10.45 15.52
N TYR A 462 22.01 9.37 15.93
CA TYR A 462 20.60 9.33 16.36
C TYR A 462 20.34 9.91 17.75
N ALA A 463 21.34 10.47 18.44
CA ALA A 463 21.17 11.09 19.75
C ALA A 463 20.15 12.26 19.80
N ASP A 464 19.81 12.85 18.64
CA ASP A 464 18.79 13.89 18.48
C ASP A 464 17.45 13.39 17.91
N ALA A 465 17.32 12.08 17.66
CA ALA A 465 16.14 11.52 17.00
C ALA A 465 14.96 11.39 17.98
N VAL A 466 13.77 11.76 17.52
CA VAL A 466 12.53 11.55 18.26
C VAL A 466 12.09 10.09 18.08
N PHE A 467 11.73 9.42 19.17
CA PHE A 467 11.19 8.06 19.14
C PHE A 467 9.82 8.02 19.83
N HIS A 468 8.83 7.45 19.14
CA HIS A 468 7.62 6.94 19.78
C HIS A 468 7.94 5.56 20.37
N VAL A 469 7.71 5.43 21.67
CA VAL A 469 8.01 4.22 22.45
C VAL A 469 6.72 3.58 22.93
N MET A 470 6.62 2.24 22.87
CA MET A 470 5.47 1.52 23.40
C MET A 470 5.30 1.76 24.90
N GLN A 471 4.05 1.89 25.33
CA GLN A 471 3.68 2.20 26.70
C GLN A 471 3.59 0.92 27.56
N PRO A 472 4.03 0.96 28.83
CA PRO A 472 4.00 -0.20 29.73
C PRO A 472 2.56 -0.61 30.12
N GLY A 473 2.41 -1.86 30.56
CA GLY A 473 1.13 -2.40 31.05
C GLY A 473 0.13 -2.75 29.94
N ARG A 474 0.61 -3.05 28.74
CA ARG A 474 -0.20 -3.35 27.53
C ARG A 474 0.29 -4.67 26.94
N ALA A 475 -0.11 -5.01 25.71
CA ALA A 475 0.43 -6.19 25.03
C ALA A 475 1.97 -6.09 24.89
N ARG A 476 2.67 -7.21 24.74
CA ARG A 476 4.14 -7.19 24.66
C ARG A 476 4.65 -6.59 23.35
N ASN A 477 4.05 -6.95 22.21
CA ASN A 477 4.39 -6.37 20.91
C ASN A 477 3.16 -6.14 20.00
N ILE A 478 3.33 -5.40 18.92
CA ILE A 478 2.33 -5.09 17.89
C ILE A 478 2.87 -5.36 16.48
N ILE A 479 2.04 -5.90 15.58
CA ILE A 479 2.27 -5.85 14.13
C ILE A 479 1.19 -4.97 13.50
N ILE A 480 1.62 -4.07 12.63
CA ILE A 480 0.82 -3.22 11.78
C ILE A 480 0.98 -3.79 10.35
N ASN A 481 -0.08 -4.40 9.82
CA ASN A 481 -0.01 -5.16 8.57
C ASN A 481 -0.38 -4.30 7.37
N GLY A 482 0.45 -4.34 6.33
CA GLY A 482 0.19 -3.81 4.99
C GLY A 482 0.37 -4.91 3.93
N CYS A 483 0.45 -4.49 2.68
CA CYS A 483 0.97 -5.33 1.59
C CYS A 483 2.08 -4.62 0.81
N ILE A 484 3.07 -5.41 0.34
CA ILE A 484 4.05 -5.00 -0.67
C ILE A 484 3.42 -5.34 -2.02
N GLU A 485 3.10 -4.31 -2.79
CA GLU A 485 2.50 -4.44 -4.10
C GLU A 485 3.58 -4.42 -5.20
N ALA A 486 3.20 -4.11 -6.43
CA ALA A 486 4.13 -4.05 -7.55
C ALA A 486 5.13 -2.89 -7.45
N PRO A 487 6.36 -3.08 -7.97
CA PRO A 487 7.30 -1.99 -8.22
C PRO A 487 6.67 -0.89 -9.08
N SER A 488 7.09 0.36 -8.87
CA SER A 488 6.57 1.51 -9.61
C SER A 488 6.77 1.32 -11.13
N GLY A 489 5.68 1.39 -11.89
CA GLY A 489 5.67 1.09 -13.33
C GLY A 489 5.19 -0.34 -13.69
N PHE A 490 4.79 -1.14 -12.70
CA PHE A 490 4.29 -2.51 -12.87
C PHE A 490 2.95 -2.71 -12.15
N LYS A 491 2.30 -3.86 -12.40
CA LYS A 491 0.94 -4.16 -11.91
C LYS A 491 0.92 -5.18 -10.78
N ALA A 492 0.11 -4.87 -9.76
CA ALA A 492 -0.22 -5.81 -8.70
C ALA A 492 -1.20 -6.90 -9.18
N SER A 493 -0.98 -8.14 -8.74
CA SER A 493 -1.90 -9.27 -8.89
C SER A 493 -1.83 -10.18 -7.66
N ALA A 494 -2.75 -11.15 -7.56
CA ALA A 494 -2.71 -12.14 -6.48
C ALA A 494 -1.38 -12.91 -6.44
N ASP A 495 -0.74 -13.13 -7.59
CA ASP A 495 0.50 -13.90 -7.74
C ASP A 495 1.79 -13.09 -7.44
N ASN A 496 1.69 -11.82 -7.04
CA ASN A 496 2.87 -10.97 -6.79
C ASN A 496 2.78 -9.95 -5.64
N VAL A 497 1.61 -9.82 -4.99
CA VAL A 497 1.42 -8.99 -3.79
C VAL A 497 1.75 -9.80 -2.53
N VAL A 498 2.73 -9.34 -1.74
CA VAL A 498 3.22 -10.08 -0.56
C VAL A 498 2.94 -9.33 0.74
N SER A 499 3.06 -10.01 1.88
CA SER A 499 2.81 -9.41 3.19
C SER A 499 3.78 -8.26 3.47
N PHE A 500 3.30 -7.14 4.00
CA PHE A 500 4.15 -6.13 4.64
C PHE A 500 3.85 -6.13 6.14
N GLN A 501 4.86 -6.22 6.98
CA GLN A 501 4.71 -6.29 8.44
C GLN A 501 5.61 -5.26 9.09
N ALA A 502 4.99 -4.28 9.74
CA ALA A 502 5.66 -3.25 10.51
C ALA A 502 5.50 -3.49 12.02
N SER A 503 6.58 -3.34 12.76
CA SER A 503 6.62 -3.45 14.23
C SER A 503 7.60 -2.39 14.78
N PRO A 504 7.60 -2.05 16.08
CA PRO A 504 8.49 -1.02 16.62
C PRO A 504 9.97 -1.44 16.63
N ASP A 505 10.23 -2.75 16.67
CA ASP A 505 11.57 -3.36 16.57
C ASP A 505 11.94 -3.72 15.14
N PHE A 506 11.08 -4.44 14.41
CA PHE A 506 11.39 -4.96 13.07
C PHE A 506 10.31 -4.66 12.01
N THR A 507 10.73 -4.33 10.79
CA THR A 507 9.85 -4.10 9.63
C THR A 507 10.37 -4.84 8.39
N GLY A 508 9.47 -5.44 7.61
CA GLY A 508 9.82 -6.22 6.42
C GLY A 508 8.73 -7.17 5.96
N SER A 509 9.15 -8.30 5.36
CA SER A 509 8.26 -9.36 4.88
C SER A 509 8.95 -10.71 5.13
N PRO A 510 8.43 -11.55 6.03
CA PRO A 510 8.99 -12.87 6.28
C PRO A 510 8.68 -13.83 5.13
N PHE A 511 9.58 -14.79 4.90
CA PHE A 511 9.52 -15.80 3.85
C PHE A 511 9.55 -15.21 2.42
N TYR A 512 9.75 -16.09 1.44
CA TYR A 512 9.51 -15.78 0.02
C TYR A 512 8.23 -16.51 -0.40
N PRO A 513 7.36 -15.92 -1.23
CA PRO A 513 6.15 -16.59 -1.72
C PRO A 513 6.51 -17.93 -2.39
N ASN A 514 5.98 -19.04 -1.88
CA ASN A 514 6.28 -20.40 -2.33
C ASN A 514 7.79 -20.74 -2.33
N SER A 515 8.58 -20.11 -1.45
CA SER A 515 10.06 -20.16 -1.46
C SER A 515 10.68 -19.77 -2.82
N ALA A 516 9.99 -18.93 -3.61
CA ALA A 516 10.33 -18.61 -4.99
C ALA A 516 10.35 -17.09 -5.26
N THR A 517 10.66 -16.73 -6.51
CA THR A 517 10.57 -15.36 -7.04
C THR A 517 9.21 -15.09 -7.66
N VAL A 518 8.74 -13.84 -7.59
CA VAL A 518 7.51 -13.36 -8.24
C VAL A 518 7.82 -12.63 -9.56
N ASN A 519 6.80 -12.48 -10.40
CA ASN A 519 6.86 -11.76 -11.68
C ASN A 519 5.85 -10.61 -11.68
N TYR A 520 6.15 -9.52 -12.40
CA TYR A 520 5.29 -8.34 -12.48
C TYR A 520 5.06 -7.90 -13.93
N ASP A 521 3.80 -7.83 -14.35
CA ASP A 521 3.43 -7.29 -15.65
C ASP A 521 3.68 -5.78 -15.72
N ASN A 522 4.09 -5.28 -16.89
CA ASN A 522 4.30 -3.85 -17.07
C ASN A 522 2.97 -3.08 -16.98
N SER A 523 3.00 -1.89 -16.38
CA SER A 523 1.81 -1.02 -16.33
C SER A 523 1.41 -0.54 -17.73
N MET A 524 2.38 -0.36 -18.64
CA MET A 524 2.18 0.02 -20.03
C MET A 524 2.08 -1.20 -20.94
N LEU A 525 1.01 -1.26 -21.74
CA LEU A 525 0.79 -2.33 -22.72
C LEU A 525 1.94 -2.41 -23.73
N GLY A 526 2.38 -3.64 -24.04
CA GLY A 526 3.44 -3.90 -25.02
C GLY A 526 4.88 -3.66 -24.52
N ARG A 527 5.08 -3.25 -23.27
CA ARG A 527 6.41 -3.21 -22.63
C ARG A 527 6.68 -4.51 -21.85
N PRO A 528 7.95 -4.96 -21.76
CA PRO A 528 8.30 -6.16 -21.00
C PRO A 528 8.01 -5.98 -19.50
N GLY A 529 7.52 -7.04 -18.87
CA GLY A 529 7.40 -7.15 -17.41
C GLY A 529 8.76 -7.40 -16.73
N LEU A 530 8.73 -7.48 -15.40
CA LEU A 530 9.86 -7.98 -14.60
C LEU A 530 9.66 -9.47 -14.33
N SER A 531 10.72 -10.25 -14.49
CA SER A 531 10.76 -11.66 -14.12
C SER A 531 11.78 -11.91 -13.02
N HIS A 532 11.55 -12.96 -12.23
CA HIS A 532 12.46 -13.45 -11.19
C HIS A 532 12.81 -12.40 -10.11
N VAL A 533 11.84 -11.58 -9.71
CA VAL A 533 12.01 -10.63 -8.61
C VAL A 533 11.88 -11.37 -7.29
N LEU A 534 12.90 -11.28 -6.45
CA LEU A 534 12.85 -11.81 -5.09
C LEU A 534 12.24 -10.74 -4.16
N THR A 535 11.23 -11.11 -3.38
CA THR A 535 10.54 -10.21 -2.45
C THR A 535 10.41 -10.88 -1.09
N GLY A 536 10.72 -10.15 -0.01
CA GLY A 536 10.69 -10.66 1.36
C GLY A 536 11.96 -11.38 1.81
N GLY A 537 11.80 -12.48 2.52
CA GLY A 537 12.88 -13.28 3.12
C GLY A 537 13.41 -12.79 4.47
N GLY A 538 12.79 -11.78 5.10
CA GLY A 538 13.27 -11.27 6.38
C GLY A 538 12.81 -9.86 6.75
N PHE A 539 13.48 -9.33 7.78
CA PHE A 539 13.22 -8.03 8.39
C PHE A 539 14.50 -7.20 8.54
N ILE A 540 14.32 -5.89 8.68
CA ILE A 540 15.34 -4.91 9.05
C ILE A 540 14.85 -4.25 10.34
N GLU A 541 15.74 -3.84 11.25
CA GLU A 541 15.32 -3.00 12.39
C GLU A 541 14.58 -1.75 11.89
N SER A 542 13.43 -1.45 12.48
CA SER A 542 12.48 -0.48 11.91
C SER A 542 13.05 0.93 11.74
N PHE A 543 13.99 1.35 12.58
CA PHE A 543 14.64 2.66 12.46
C PHE A 543 15.57 2.80 11.24
N ALA A 544 15.93 1.68 10.60
CA ALA A 544 16.73 1.59 9.38
C ALA A 544 15.92 1.07 8.17
N PHE A 545 14.63 0.81 8.32
CA PHE A 545 13.76 0.39 7.21
C PHE A 545 13.61 1.50 6.16
N GLY A 546 13.60 1.14 4.88
CA GLY A 546 13.70 2.09 3.76
C GLY A 546 15.13 2.54 3.43
N SER A 547 16.14 1.87 3.98
CA SER A 547 17.55 2.00 3.60
C SER A 547 17.83 1.45 2.20
N SER A 548 19.03 1.72 1.66
CA SER A 548 19.52 0.92 0.54
C SER A 548 19.79 -0.52 0.97
N HIS A 549 19.82 -1.44 0.01
CA HIS A 549 20.46 -2.74 0.20
C HIS A 549 21.92 -2.60 0.72
N PRO A 550 22.47 -3.59 1.44
CA PRO A 550 23.82 -3.54 1.98
C PRO A 550 24.87 -3.41 0.88
N THR A 551 25.92 -2.61 1.13
CA THR A 551 26.98 -2.36 0.13
C THR A 551 27.84 -3.60 -0.13
N LYS A 552 27.99 -4.51 0.85
CA LYS A 552 28.69 -5.78 0.66
C LYS A 552 27.68 -6.90 0.38
N ARG A 553 27.81 -7.54 -0.78
CA ARG A 553 26.93 -8.65 -1.24
C ARG A 553 26.63 -9.75 -0.22
N LYS A 554 27.57 -10.07 0.68
CA LYS A 554 27.37 -11.10 1.72
C LYS A 554 26.41 -10.66 2.83
N GLU A 555 26.32 -9.36 3.09
CA GLU A 555 25.54 -8.76 4.19
C GLU A 555 24.05 -8.72 3.88
N GLN A 556 23.65 -8.81 2.60
CA GLN A 556 22.25 -8.98 2.20
C GLN A 556 21.66 -10.34 2.64
N ARG A 557 22.45 -11.23 3.26
CA ARG A 557 21.96 -12.47 3.91
C ARG A 557 21.50 -12.27 5.35
N GLY A 558 21.63 -11.05 5.87
CA GLY A 558 21.34 -10.74 7.24
C GLY A 558 22.53 -10.92 8.20
N GLY A 559 22.34 -10.42 9.41
CA GLY A 559 23.33 -10.39 10.50
C GLY A 559 22.93 -9.37 11.58
N PRO A 560 23.56 -9.41 12.77
CA PRO A 560 23.17 -8.57 13.90
C PRO A 560 23.64 -7.10 13.78
N ALA A 561 24.60 -6.81 12.91
CA ALA A 561 25.14 -5.48 12.69
C ALA A 561 25.56 -5.34 11.21
N ILE A 562 24.63 -4.87 10.38
CA ILE A 562 24.83 -4.61 8.95
C ILE A 562 24.91 -3.10 8.72
N GLU A 563 25.93 -2.67 7.97
CA GLU A 563 26.07 -1.28 7.56
C GLU A 563 25.23 -1.02 6.29
N LEU A 564 24.30 -0.08 6.39
CA LEU A 564 23.34 0.30 5.37
C LEU A 564 23.49 1.80 5.07
N ILE A 565 23.13 2.26 3.85
CA ILE A 565 22.90 3.69 3.64
C ILE A 565 21.62 4.06 4.39
N ALA A 566 21.71 5.05 5.27
CA ALA A 566 20.60 5.44 6.14
C ALA A 566 19.35 5.82 5.32
N PRO A 567 18.13 5.48 5.78
CA PRO A 567 16.92 5.77 5.04
C PRO A 567 16.71 7.28 4.88
N ALA A 568 16.22 7.68 3.71
CA ALA A 568 15.92 9.09 3.38
C ALA A 568 14.71 9.67 4.13
N ALA A 569 14.05 8.89 4.98
CA ALA A 569 13.11 9.38 5.98
C ALA A 569 12.91 8.31 7.07
N PRO A 570 12.54 8.68 8.31
CA PRO A 570 12.19 7.72 9.35
C PRO A 570 11.01 6.84 8.94
N PHE A 571 11.07 5.53 9.17
CA PHE A 571 9.87 4.71 9.07
C PHE A 571 9.01 4.90 10.33
N SER A 572 8.16 5.94 10.29
CA SER A 572 7.39 6.41 11.44
C SER A 572 6.10 5.62 11.67
N LEU A 573 5.49 5.81 12.85
CA LEU A 573 4.20 5.22 13.18
C LEU A 573 3.11 5.66 12.20
N SER A 574 3.05 6.96 11.86
CA SER A 574 2.15 7.46 10.81
C SER A 574 2.34 6.76 9.46
N ARG A 575 3.58 6.48 9.03
CA ARG A 575 3.83 5.71 7.80
C ARG A 575 3.26 4.30 7.92
N ALA A 576 3.57 3.57 8.99
CA ALA A 576 3.07 2.21 9.21
C ALA A 576 1.52 2.16 9.22
N VAL A 577 0.88 3.03 10.00
CA VAL A 577 -0.58 3.10 10.16
C VAL A 577 -1.29 3.57 8.88
N GLY A 578 -0.73 4.57 8.19
CA GLY A 578 -1.27 5.08 6.94
C GLY A 578 -1.16 4.11 5.77
N ILE A 579 -0.02 3.39 5.64
CA ILE A 579 0.13 2.26 4.71
C ILE A 579 -0.90 1.18 5.02
N SER A 580 -0.96 0.74 6.29
CA SER A 580 -1.86 -0.32 6.74
C SER A 580 -3.34 -0.04 6.51
N SER A 581 -3.74 1.21 6.26
CA SER A 581 -5.12 1.63 5.97
C SER A 581 -5.37 2.16 4.56
N CYS A 582 -4.39 2.02 3.65
CA CYS A 582 -4.44 2.56 2.29
C CYS A 582 -5.29 1.68 1.34
N ALA A 583 -6.56 1.43 1.67
CA ALA A 583 -7.36 0.35 1.04
C ALA A 583 -7.56 0.49 -0.48
N PHE A 584 -7.46 1.70 -1.01
CA PHE A 584 -7.52 1.96 -2.46
C PHE A 584 -6.24 1.55 -3.20
N ALA A 585 -5.14 1.29 -2.49
CA ALA A 585 -3.83 1.04 -3.07
C ALA A 585 -3.88 -0.12 -4.07
N GLY A 586 -4.47 -1.26 -3.69
CA GLY A 586 -4.58 -2.43 -4.58
C GLY A 586 -5.22 -2.08 -5.92
N GLN A 587 -6.32 -1.31 -5.89
CA GLN A 587 -7.03 -0.89 -7.10
C GLN A 587 -6.13 -0.07 -8.02
N MET A 588 -5.42 0.90 -7.44
CA MET A 588 -4.56 1.80 -8.18
C MET A 588 -3.29 1.09 -8.68
N SER A 589 -2.78 0.12 -7.95
CA SER A 589 -1.61 -0.72 -8.26
C SER A 589 -1.89 -1.74 -9.36
N SER A 590 -3.14 -2.20 -9.48
CA SER A 590 -3.60 -3.04 -10.59
C SER A 590 -3.82 -2.24 -11.89
N MET A 591 -3.94 -0.91 -11.81
CA MET A 591 -4.20 -0.02 -12.95
C MET A 591 -2.91 0.48 -13.62
N ALA A 592 -2.97 0.69 -14.94
CA ALA A 592 -1.88 1.25 -15.72
C ALA A 592 -1.48 2.65 -15.19
N SER A 593 -0.31 2.73 -14.55
CA SER A 593 0.28 3.97 -14.00
C SER A 593 -0.56 4.67 -12.91
N GLY A 594 -1.54 3.97 -12.33
CA GLY A 594 -2.46 4.54 -11.33
C GLY A 594 -1.77 4.80 -9.99
N GLY A 595 -1.26 3.74 -9.35
CA GLY A 595 -0.72 3.80 -8.00
C GLY A 595 0.61 4.55 -7.88
N VAL A 596 1.40 4.67 -8.95
CA VAL A 596 2.71 5.38 -8.95
C VAL A 596 2.60 6.82 -8.45
N ASN A 597 1.44 7.46 -8.57
CA ASN A 597 1.21 8.83 -8.11
C ASN A 597 0.52 8.95 -6.75
N VAL A 598 -0.23 7.94 -6.31
CA VAL A 598 -1.14 8.02 -5.14
C VAL A 598 -0.88 6.98 -4.05
N ASN A 599 -0.28 5.85 -4.37
CA ASN A 599 0.08 4.84 -3.38
C ASN A 599 1.37 5.27 -2.65
N PRO A 600 1.45 5.04 -1.33
CA PRO A 600 2.71 5.06 -0.60
C PRO A 600 3.78 4.24 -1.33
N GLN A 601 5.01 4.74 -1.32
CA GLN A 601 6.16 4.09 -1.94
C GLN A 601 7.37 4.13 -1.02
N LEU A 602 8.10 3.01 -0.94
CA LEU A 602 9.38 2.92 -0.25
C LEU A 602 10.37 2.07 -1.07
N PRO A 603 11.68 2.33 -0.95
CA PRO A 603 12.70 1.42 -1.43
C PRO A 603 12.68 0.13 -0.59
N ILE A 604 12.44 -1.01 -1.23
CA ILE A 604 12.43 -2.33 -0.61
C ILE A 604 13.42 -3.23 -1.33
N TRP A 605 14.18 -4.00 -0.55
CA TRP A 605 15.12 -5.01 -1.02
C TRP A 605 14.89 -6.31 -0.23
N PRO A 606 15.03 -7.49 -0.86
CA PRO A 606 14.85 -8.77 -0.19
C PRO A 606 16.08 -9.13 0.65
N VAL A 607 15.85 -9.83 1.77
CA VAL A 607 16.93 -10.51 2.48
C VAL A 607 17.20 -11.83 1.75
N THR A 608 18.42 -12.01 1.26
CA THR A 608 18.86 -13.18 0.47
C THR A 608 19.18 -14.39 1.34
N SER A 609 19.23 -15.58 0.73
CA SER A 609 19.47 -16.84 1.45
C SER A 609 20.52 -17.72 0.76
N ALA A 610 20.69 -18.96 1.24
CA ALA A 610 21.47 -19.97 0.53
C ALA A 610 20.77 -20.41 -0.78
N GLU A 611 19.45 -20.59 -0.74
CA GLU A 611 18.59 -20.91 -1.89
C GLU A 611 18.54 -19.78 -2.92
N HIS A 612 18.48 -18.53 -2.44
CA HIS A 612 18.42 -17.32 -3.27
C HIS A 612 19.67 -16.44 -3.05
N PRO A 613 20.85 -16.82 -3.60
CA PRO A 613 22.15 -16.21 -3.30
C PRO A 613 22.52 -15.00 -4.19
N ARG A 614 21.59 -14.56 -5.04
CA ARG A 614 21.79 -13.41 -5.95
C ARG A 614 21.32 -12.14 -5.23
N PRO A 615 22.20 -11.13 -5.04
CA PRO A 615 21.80 -9.86 -4.46
C PRO A 615 20.84 -9.14 -5.40
N GLN A 616 19.92 -8.39 -4.83
CA GLN A 616 18.97 -7.57 -5.56
C GLN A 616 19.00 -6.17 -4.96
N VAL A 617 19.17 -5.16 -5.81
CA VAL A 617 19.14 -3.75 -5.40
C VAL A 617 17.74 -3.38 -4.90
N ALA A 618 17.65 -2.33 -4.10
CA ALA A 618 16.35 -1.82 -3.65
C ALA A 618 15.52 -1.31 -4.83
N MET A 619 14.24 -1.67 -4.84
CA MET A 619 13.24 -1.27 -5.83
C MET A 619 12.19 -0.41 -5.14
N GLN A 620 11.68 0.62 -5.82
CA GLN A 620 10.56 1.40 -5.30
C GLN A 620 9.28 0.56 -5.45
N HIS A 621 8.78 0.01 -4.35
CA HIS A 621 7.52 -0.73 -4.31
C HIS A 621 6.38 0.19 -3.90
N GLN A 622 5.21 -0.01 -4.52
CA GLN A 622 3.95 0.51 -4.02
C GLN A 622 3.54 -0.30 -2.77
N LEU A 623 2.90 0.35 -1.81
CA LEU A 623 2.50 -0.23 -0.53
C LEU A 623 1.02 0.06 -0.25
N GLY A 624 0.31 -0.95 0.25
CA GLY A 624 -1.15 -0.91 0.45
C GLY A 624 -1.63 -1.42 1.80
N ASP A 625 -2.95 -1.39 1.98
CA ASP A 625 -3.64 -1.87 3.19
C ASP A 625 -3.44 -3.37 3.36
N GLY A 626 -3.19 -3.82 4.60
CA GLY A 626 -3.02 -5.25 4.88
C GLY A 626 -4.27 -6.02 4.48
N GLY A 627 -5.45 -5.40 4.58
CA GLY A 627 -6.74 -5.93 4.18
C GLY A 627 -6.97 -6.07 2.69
N ASN A 628 -6.10 -5.51 1.83
CA ASN A 628 -6.05 -5.90 0.42
C ASN A 628 -5.52 -7.33 0.26
N LEU A 629 -4.67 -7.82 1.20
CA LEU A 629 -4.07 -9.14 1.15
C LEU A 629 -4.69 -10.11 2.18
N GLU A 630 -4.92 -9.70 3.43
CA GLU A 630 -5.45 -10.51 4.54
C GLU A 630 -5.98 -9.57 5.65
N ASN A 631 -7.30 -9.47 5.82
CA ASN A 631 -7.90 -8.44 6.69
C ASN A 631 -8.16 -8.84 8.15
N THR A 632 -7.82 -10.06 8.59
CA THR A 632 -8.04 -10.52 9.98
C THR A 632 -6.84 -10.28 10.88
N GLY A 633 -5.61 -10.39 10.36
CA GLY A 633 -4.36 -10.34 11.12
C GLY A 633 -3.92 -11.71 11.66
N ILE A 634 -4.58 -12.82 11.30
CA ILE A 634 -4.27 -14.16 11.81
C ILE A 634 -2.96 -14.70 11.24
N LEU A 635 -2.70 -14.52 9.94
CA LEU A 635 -1.55 -15.16 9.28
C LEU A 635 -0.18 -14.68 9.85
N PRO A 636 0.03 -13.38 10.11
CA PRO A 636 1.24 -12.90 10.82
C PRO A 636 1.42 -13.43 12.25
N ALA A 637 0.33 -13.82 12.93
CA ALA A 637 0.40 -14.45 14.25
C ALA A 637 0.79 -15.94 14.14
N LEU A 638 0.17 -16.67 13.21
CA LEU A 638 0.52 -18.07 12.93
C LEU A 638 1.97 -18.25 12.46
N GLN A 639 2.47 -17.34 11.62
CA GLN A 639 3.89 -17.31 11.22
C GLN A 639 4.86 -17.28 12.42
N ARG A 640 4.46 -16.66 13.53
CA ARG A 640 5.26 -16.54 14.78
C ARG A 640 4.99 -17.65 15.79
N GLY A 641 4.22 -18.69 15.41
CA GLY A 641 3.90 -19.83 16.26
C GLY A 641 2.77 -19.62 17.27
N ALA A 642 1.94 -18.57 17.12
CA ALA A 642 0.84 -18.31 18.04
C ALA A 642 -0.17 -19.47 18.06
N SER A 643 -0.24 -20.19 19.18
CA SER A 643 -1.16 -21.31 19.38
C SER A 643 -2.47 -20.92 20.05
N LYS A 644 -2.60 -19.67 20.51
CA LYS A 644 -3.79 -19.13 21.16
C LYS A 644 -4.16 -17.77 20.58
N ILE A 645 -5.23 -17.72 19.79
CA ILE A 645 -5.59 -16.54 18.99
C ILE A 645 -7.01 -16.09 19.31
N ALA A 646 -7.25 -14.79 19.49
CA ALA A 646 -8.59 -14.21 19.40
C ALA A 646 -8.63 -13.22 18.23
N SER A 647 -9.50 -13.44 17.25
CA SER A 647 -9.61 -12.64 16.04
C SER A 647 -10.90 -11.83 16.01
N MET A 648 -10.76 -10.52 16.08
CA MET A 648 -11.84 -9.54 15.96
C MET A 648 -12.07 -9.24 14.48
N ILE A 649 -12.99 -9.99 13.86
CA ILE A 649 -13.35 -9.83 12.44
C ILE A 649 -14.43 -8.75 12.34
N ASN A 650 -13.96 -7.50 12.34
CA ASN A 650 -14.79 -6.30 12.31
C ASN A 650 -15.30 -5.98 10.89
N SER A 651 -15.78 -6.98 10.14
CA SER A 651 -16.31 -6.77 8.78
C SER A 651 -17.65 -6.02 8.78
N ALA A 652 -18.11 -5.62 7.59
CA ALA A 652 -19.47 -5.19 7.32
C ALA A 652 -20.30 -6.28 6.59
N ASP A 653 -19.69 -7.41 6.23
CA ASP A 653 -20.41 -8.53 5.61
C ASP A 653 -21.20 -9.30 6.68
N PRO A 654 -22.54 -9.40 6.57
CA PRO A 654 -23.35 -10.12 7.54
C PRO A 654 -23.21 -11.64 7.35
N THR A 655 -23.29 -12.38 8.44
CA THR A 655 -23.54 -13.84 8.41
C THR A 655 -24.99 -14.09 7.99
N SER A 656 -25.20 -14.95 7.01
CA SER A 656 -26.51 -15.33 6.50
C SER A 656 -27.27 -16.19 7.50
N ILE A 657 -28.57 -15.93 7.65
CA ILE A 657 -29.49 -16.78 8.43
C ILE A 657 -30.36 -17.68 7.55
N SER A 658 -30.35 -17.47 6.22
CA SER A 658 -31.14 -18.24 5.25
C SER A 658 -30.34 -19.34 4.55
N ALA A 659 -29.01 -19.20 4.47
CA ALA A 659 -28.13 -20.30 4.13
C ALA A 659 -28.21 -21.42 5.19
N ASN A 660 -27.97 -22.68 4.82
CA ASN A 660 -27.90 -23.78 5.80
C ASN A 660 -26.43 -24.17 6.02
N PHE A 661 -25.74 -23.55 6.98
CA PHE A 661 -24.34 -23.89 7.27
C PHE A 661 -24.19 -25.16 8.13
N CYS A 662 -25.26 -25.62 8.77
CA CYS A 662 -25.24 -26.82 9.60
C CYS A 662 -25.43 -28.12 8.78
N GLN A 663 -26.08 -28.01 7.61
CA GLN A 663 -26.24 -29.06 6.61
C GLN A 663 -26.09 -28.43 5.22
N PRO A 664 -24.86 -28.07 4.81
CA PRO A 664 -24.63 -27.44 3.51
C PRO A 664 -24.97 -28.43 2.37
N PRO A 665 -25.63 -27.97 1.29
CA PRO A 665 -25.82 -28.79 0.10
C PRO A 665 -24.48 -29.25 -0.50
N GLN A 666 -24.47 -30.38 -1.21
CA GLN A 666 -23.27 -30.86 -1.91
C GLN A 666 -22.82 -29.83 -2.96
N GLY A 667 -21.53 -29.47 -2.94
CA GLY A 667 -20.96 -28.47 -3.84
C GLY A 667 -21.28 -27.01 -3.50
N TYR A 668 -21.93 -26.75 -2.36
CA TYR A 668 -22.28 -25.39 -1.91
C TYR A 668 -21.05 -24.56 -1.54
N THR A 669 -21.07 -23.26 -1.87
CA THR A 669 -20.02 -22.29 -1.51
C THR A 669 -20.57 -21.25 -0.53
N PRO A 670 -19.75 -20.73 0.40
CA PRO A 670 -20.17 -19.68 1.34
C PRO A 670 -20.05 -18.26 0.76
N GLU A 671 -20.00 -18.10 -0.56
CA GLU A 671 -19.74 -16.80 -1.20
C GLU A 671 -20.92 -15.84 -1.00
N GLY A 672 -20.63 -14.65 -0.47
CA GLY A 672 -21.65 -13.64 -0.14
C GLY A 672 -22.58 -14.01 1.02
N GLN A 673 -22.40 -15.18 1.65
CA GLN A 673 -23.24 -15.65 2.77
C GLN A 673 -22.58 -15.44 4.15
N ILE A 674 -21.29 -15.16 4.20
CA ILE A 674 -20.52 -14.83 5.40
C ILE A 674 -19.26 -14.07 4.95
N SER A 675 -18.59 -13.35 5.84
CA SER A 675 -17.43 -12.54 5.46
C SER A 675 -16.33 -13.38 4.79
N ASN A 676 -15.88 -12.91 3.62
CA ASN A 676 -14.76 -13.49 2.88
C ASN A 676 -13.48 -13.51 3.73
N GLN A 677 -13.33 -12.56 4.65
CA GLN A 677 -12.18 -12.45 5.56
C GLN A 677 -12.06 -13.67 6.50
N PHE A 678 -13.20 -14.29 6.85
CA PHE A 678 -13.27 -15.54 7.58
C PHE A 678 -13.14 -16.75 6.64
N ALA A 679 -13.93 -16.79 5.57
CA ALA A 679 -14.00 -17.95 4.66
C ALA A 679 -12.67 -18.28 3.94
N GLN A 680 -11.86 -17.25 3.61
CA GLN A 680 -10.55 -17.41 2.98
C GLN A 680 -9.57 -18.28 3.78
N LEU A 681 -9.67 -18.27 5.11
CA LEU A 681 -8.75 -18.99 6.01
C LEU A 681 -8.91 -20.50 5.89
N PHE A 682 -10.09 -20.94 5.45
CA PHE A 682 -10.44 -22.35 5.20
C PHE A 682 -10.34 -22.68 3.70
N GLY A 683 -9.92 -21.74 2.85
CA GLY A 683 -9.77 -21.94 1.41
C GLY A 683 -11.05 -21.79 0.59
N TYR A 684 -12.10 -21.19 1.15
CA TYR A 684 -13.26 -20.71 0.38
C TYR A 684 -13.09 -19.25 -0.04
N ASN A 685 -13.95 -18.76 -0.94
CA ASN A 685 -14.03 -17.34 -1.35
C ASN A 685 -12.65 -16.71 -1.71
N LYS A 686 -11.79 -17.49 -2.40
CA LYS A 686 -10.45 -17.11 -2.88
C LYS A 686 -10.54 -16.00 -3.94
N LYS A 687 -10.78 -14.78 -3.49
CA LYS A 687 -11.09 -13.64 -4.34
C LYS A 687 -9.82 -12.94 -4.81
N ALA A 688 -9.60 -12.98 -6.13
CA ALA A 688 -8.63 -12.14 -6.83
C ALA A 688 -9.41 -11.06 -7.60
N THR A 689 -9.44 -9.84 -7.06
CA THR A 689 -9.94 -8.64 -7.75
C THR A 689 -8.87 -7.56 -7.73
N SER A 690 -9.14 -6.43 -8.40
CA SER A 690 -8.23 -5.29 -8.32
C SER A 690 -8.07 -4.73 -6.90
N MET A 691 -8.95 -5.01 -5.93
CA MET A 691 -8.82 -4.54 -4.54
C MET A 691 -8.41 -5.63 -3.52
N GLU A 692 -8.51 -6.90 -3.87
CA GLU A 692 -8.42 -8.01 -2.90
C GLU A 692 -7.65 -9.17 -3.53
N PHE A 693 -6.64 -9.67 -2.82
CA PHE A 693 -5.65 -10.65 -3.27
C PHE A 693 -5.68 -11.93 -2.42
N PHE A 694 -6.89 -12.39 -2.07
CA PHE A 694 -7.14 -13.41 -1.03
C PHE A 694 -6.80 -14.86 -1.42
N THR A 695 -6.26 -15.08 -2.62
CA THR A 695 -6.01 -16.39 -3.24
C THR A 695 -5.18 -17.34 -2.36
N HIS A 696 -4.25 -16.79 -1.57
CA HIS A 696 -3.22 -17.57 -0.88
C HIS A 696 -3.40 -17.67 0.65
N ASN A 697 -4.60 -17.42 1.18
CA ASN A 697 -4.82 -17.28 2.64
C ASN A 697 -5.29 -18.52 3.39
N GLN A 698 -5.41 -19.66 2.72
CA GLN A 698 -5.84 -20.90 3.36
C GLN A 698 -4.80 -21.39 4.38
N VAL A 699 -5.21 -21.57 5.63
CA VAL A 699 -4.40 -22.12 6.73
C VAL A 699 -5.15 -23.12 7.60
N PHE A 700 -6.46 -23.31 7.39
CA PHE A 700 -7.25 -24.37 8.00
C PHE A 700 -7.88 -25.26 6.90
N ALA A 701 -8.34 -26.45 7.28
CA ALA A 701 -8.94 -27.41 6.36
C ALA A 701 -10.36 -26.95 5.92
N GLN A 702 -10.84 -27.36 4.74
CA GLN A 702 -12.15 -26.91 4.24
C GLN A 702 -13.30 -27.47 5.08
N GLU A 703 -13.16 -28.68 5.57
CA GLU A 703 -14.10 -29.40 6.43
C GLU A 703 -14.34 -28.70 7.79
N ASP A 704 -13.32 -28.02 8.33
CA ASP A 704 -13.40 -27.30 9.61
C ASP A 704 -14.29 -26.03 9.52
N PHE A 705 -14.52 -25.50 8.32
CA PHE A 705 -15.31 -24.29 8.10
C PHE A 705 -16.77 -24.47 8.55
N TRP A 706 -17.44 -25.53 8.12
CA TRP A 706 -18.89 -25.69 8.30
C TRP A 706 -19.33 -25.83 9.76
N PRO A 707 -18.62 -26.61 10.63
CA PRO A 707 -18.93 -26.64 12.07
C PRO A 707 -18.81 -25.27 12.76
N VAL A 708 -17.83 -24.44 12.35
CA VAL A 708 -17.65 -23.09 12.90
C VAL A 708 -18.72 -22.13 12.36
N ALA A 709 -18.96 -22.14 11.04
CA ALA A 709 -19.99 -21.33 10.38
C ALA A 709 -21.41 -21.64 10.92
N CYS A 710 -21.75 -22.91 11.12
CA CYS A 710 -23.00 -23.34 11.74
C CYS A 710 -23.17 -22.76 13.16
N ARG A 711 -22.10 -22.71 13.97
CA ARG A 711 -22.15 -22.12 15.33
C ARG A 711 -22.33 -20.60 15.29
N LEU A 712 -21.63 -19.91 14.39
CA LEU A 712 -21.79 -18.47 14.15
C LEU A 712 -23.23 -18.12 13.73
N GLN A 713 -23.77 -18.87 12.76
CA GLN A 713 -25.17 -18.73 12.32
C GLN A 713 -26.18 -18.98 13.45
N ARG A 714 -25.98 -20.00 14.28
CA ARG A 714 -26.85 -20.27 15.44
C ARG A 714 -26.84 -19.14 16.46
N LEU A 715 -25.67 -18.58 16.77
CA LEU A 715 -25.56 -17.42 17.68
C LEU A 715 -26.31 -16.21 17.11
N LYS A 716 -26.17 -15.93 15.81
CA LYS A 716 -26.93 -14.86 15.15
C LYS A 716 -28.44 -15.08 15.21
N ALA A 717 -28.90 -16.30 14.93
CA ALA A 717 -30.32 -16.65 15.02
C ALA A 717 -30.88 -16.55 16.45
N GLN A 718 -30.02 -16.70 17.47
CA GLN A 718 -30.34 -16.50 18.88
C GLN A 718 -30.18 -15.03 19.35
N GLY A 719 -29.73 -14.12 18.48
CA GLY A 719 -29.52 -12.70 18.80
C GLY A 719 -28.28 -12.43 19.65
N LEU A 720 -27.40 -13.41 19.78
CA LEU A 720 -26.16 -13.31 20.56
C LEU A 720 -25.01 -12.78 19.71
N GLY A 721 -24.01 -12.19 20.36
CA GLY A 721 -22.75 -11.83 19.70
C GLY A 721 -22.08 -13.06 19.11
N GLN A 722 -21.63 -12.97 17.85
CA GLN A 722 -21.02 -14.08 17.11
C GLN A 722 -19.57 -14.35 17.55
N VAL A 723 -19.44 -14.90 18.75
CA VAL A 723 -18.16 -15.30 19.37
C VAL A 723 -18.10 -16.82 19.45
N VAL A 724 -17.16 -17.42 18.71
CA VAL A 724 -17.01 -18.88 18.62
C VAL A 724 -15.57 -19.28 18.92
N GLN A 725 -15.37 -20.07 19.98
CA GLN A 725 -14.11 -20.75 20.25
C GLN A 725 -14.06 -22.11 19.53
N ALA A 726 -12.94 -22.41 18.86
CA ALA A 726 -12.63 -23.67 18.20
C ALA A 726 -11.16 -24.08 18.48
N SER A 727 -10.86 -25.37 18.39
CA SER A 727 -9.49 -25.87 18.26
C SER A 727 -9.31 -26.36 16.83
N LEU A 728 -8.44 -25.73 16.05
CA LEU A 728 -8.18 -26.07 14.65
C LEU A 728 -6.74 -26.59 14.50
N VAL A 729 -6.46 -27.26 13.37
CA VAL A 729 -5.10 -27.67 12.99
C VAL A 729 -4.72 -26.92 11.72
N THR A 730 -3.50 -26.36 11.68
CA THR A 730 -3.03 -25.68 10.47
C THR A 730 -2.84 -26.65 9.31
N VAL A 731 -3.09 -26.19 8.08
CA VAL A 731 -2.60 -26.82 6.85
C VAL A 731 -1.37 -26.08 6.32
N ASP A 732 -0.57 -26.74 5.48
CA ASP A 732 0.61 -26.11 4.87
C ASP A 732 0.22 -24.94 3.96
N ASN A 733 0.94 -23.83 4.10
CA ASN A 733 0.82 -22.65 3.25
C ASN A 733 2.21 -22.10 2.94
N SER A 734 2.74 -22.52 1.78
CA SER A 734 4.06 -22.11 1.28
C SER A 734 4.14 -20.65 0.84
N TRP A 735 3.00 -19.98 0.59
CA TRP A 735 2.97 -18.55 0.28
C TRP A 735 3.34 -17.72 1.51
N TRP A 736 2.74 -18.05 2.66
CA TRP A 736 2.98 -17.40 3.94
C TRP A 736 4.09 -18.07 4.77
N GLY A 737 4.66 -19.20 4.33
CA GLY A 737 5.65 -19.95 5.11
C GLY A 737 5.10 -20.58 6.40
N ILE A 738 3.78 -20.77 6.48
CA ILE A 738 3.10 -21.40 7.61
C ILE A 738 3.10 -22.92 7.36
N ARG A 739 3.50 -23.70 8.37
CA ARG A 739 3.47 -25.17 8.30
C ARG A 739 2.16 -25.73 8.82
N GLY A 740 1.75 -26.85 8.24
CA GLY A 740 0.64 -27.66 8.73
C GLY A 740 0.94 -28.38 10.05
N GLY A 741 -0.10 -28.95 10.65
CA GLY A 741 0.00 -29.81 11.85
C GLY A 741 0.08 -29.07 13.19
N SER A 742 0.07 -27.73 13.21
CA SER A 742 0.05 -26.97 14.46
C SER A 742 -1.37 -26.84 14.99
N ARG A 743 -1.63 -27.28 16.23
CA ARG A 743 -2.92 -27.05 16.89
C ARG A 743 -3.01 -25.60 17.37
N VAL A 744 -4.11 -24.94 17.04
CA VAL A 744 -4.42 -23.55 17.39
C VAL A 744 -5.77 -23.50 18.07
N ASP A 745 -5.81 -23.03 19.31
CA ASP A 745 -7.05 -22.67 19.98
C ASP A 745 -7.41 -21.23 19.58
N ILE A 746 -8.52 -21.05 18.87
CA ILE A 746 -8.92 -19.79 18.26
C ILE A 746 -10.32 -19.34 18.68
N ILE A 747 -10.48 -18.07 19.02
CA ILE A 747 -11.78 -17.39 19.13
C ILE A 747 -11.98 -16.54 17.87
N PHE A 748 -13.04 -16.82 17.12
CA PHE A 748 -13.55 -15.92 16.09
C PHE A 748 -14.63 -15.05 16.70
N SER A 749 -14.47 -13.72 16.65
CA SER A 749 -15.46 -12.73 17.06
C SER A 749 -15.86 -11.92 15.83
N ILE A 750 -16.98 -12.27 15.19
CA ILE A 750 -17.48 -11.58 14.00
C ILE A 750 -18.41 -10.43 14.43
N LEU A 751 -18.17 -9.23 13.89
CA LEU A 751 -19.06 -8.09 14.08
C LEU A 751 -20.29 -8.22 13.17
N ASP A 752 -21.48 -8.26 13.77
CA ASP A 752 -22.77 -8.37 13.08
C ASP A 752 -23.90 -7.91 14.02
N SER A 753 -25.14 -7.91 13.55
CA SER A 753 -26.33 -7.65 14.37
C SER A 753 -26.48 -8.67 15.51
N ALA A 754 -26.98 -8.19 16.65
CA ALA A 754 -27.18 -8.99 17.86
C ALA A 754 -28.42 -8.48 18.60
N PHE A 755 -29.61 -8.98 18.23
CA PHE A 755 -30.86 -8.45 18.77
C PHE A 755 -30.98 -8.59 20.30
N GLY A 756 -30.30 -9.55 20.92
CA GLY A 756 -30.23 -9.67 22.38
C GLY A 756 -29.46 -8.53 23.07
N PHE A 757 -28.55 -7.84 22.37
CA PHE A 757 -28.01 -6.55 22.82
C PHE A 757 -29.00 -5.43 22.56
N GLU A 758 -29.60 -5.39 21.35
CA GLU A 758 -30.53 -4.33 20.94
C GLU A 758 -31.79 -4.28 21.82
N ASP A 759 -32.32 -5.44 22.25
CA ASP A 759 -33.48 -5.56 23.13
C ASP A 759 -33.21 -5.05 24.55
N LEU A 760 -31.95 -5.03 25.00
CA LEU A 760 -31.56 -4.44 26.29
C LEU A 760 -31.44 -2.91 26.23
N LEU A 761 -31.45 -2.29 25.05
CA LEU A 761 -31.33 -0.83 24.92
C LEU A 761 -32.63 -0.10 25.33
N PRO A 762 -32.52 1.13 25.87
CA PRO A 762 -33.63 2.04 26.07
C PRO A 762 -34.53 2.26 24.84
N VAL A 763 -35.81 2.59 25.10
CA VAL A 763 -36.87 2.70 24.07
C VAL A 763 -36.51 3.72 22.98
N ASP A 764 -35.97 4.87 23.35
CA ASP A 764 -35.54 5.93 22.44
C ASP A 764 -34.43 5.48 21.48
N THR A 765 -33.46 4.73 21.99
CA THR A 765 -32.35 4.17 21.22
C THR A 765 -32.81 3.03 20.31
N ARG A 766 -33.69 2.13 20.77
CA ARG A 766 -34.31 1.11 19.91
C ARG A 766 -35.17 1.73 18.80
N GLN A 767 -35.86 2.83 19.09
CA GLN A 767 -36.60 3.59 18.07
C GLN A 767 -35.63 4.21 17.06
N ALA A 768 -34.55 4.85 17.49
CA ALA A 768 -33.53 5.41 16.60
C ALA A 768 -32.86 4.36 15.70
N LEU A 769 -32.55 3.17 16.24
CA LEU A 769 -32.06 2.05 15.44
C LEU A 769 -33.04 1.66 14.31
N ARG A 770 -34.32 1.46 14.67
CA ARG A 770 -35.38 1.13 13.69
C ARG A 770 -35.61 2.23 12.66
N SER A 771 -35.43 3.49 13.04
CA SER A 771 -35.52 4.66 12.14
C SER A 771 -34.25 4.93 11.32
N GLY A 772 -33.18 4.15 11.52
CA GLY A 772 -31.96 4.14 10.69
C GLY A 772 -31.37 5.54 10.45
N PRO A 773 -31.44 6.09 9.21
CA PRO A 773 -30.97 7.44 8.90
C PRO A 773 -31.57 8.55 9.78
N ILE A 774 -32.87 8.50 10.06
CA ILE A 774 -33.57 9.51 10.86
C ILE A 774 -33.10 9.44 12.32
N GLY A 775 -32.79 8.24 12.81
CA GLY A 775 -32.20 8.03 14.14
C GLY A 775 -30.69 8.26 14.22
N GLY A 776 -30.02 8.64 13.13
CA GLY A 776 -28.57 8.85 13.09
C GLY A 776 -27.72 7.57 13.20
N LEU A 777 -28.33 6.40 13.02
CA LEU A 777 -27.72 5.07 13.22
C LEU A 777 -27.69 4.24 11.91
N THR A 778 -27.56 4.92 10.78
CA THR A 778 -27.47 4.31 9.43
C THR A 778 -26.43 3.18 9.38
N ASN A 779 -26.84 2.03 8.84
CA ASN A 779 -26.03 0.81 8.69
C ASN A 779 -25.51 0.20 10.01
N PHE A 780 -26.07 0.49 11.19
CA PHE A 780 -25.64 -0.19 12.42
C PHE A 780 -25.88 -1.71 12.33
N PRO A 781 -24.96 -2.57 12.81
CA PRO A 781 -23.58 -2.29 13.24
C PRO A 781 -22.55 -2.31 12.09
N ALA A 782 -22.96 -2.73 10.89
CA ALA A 782 -22.15 -2.82 9.67
C ALA A 782 -21.87 -1.46 8.99
N TYR A 783 -21.37 -0.46 9.74
CA TYR A 783 -21.04 0.86 9.20
C TYR A 783 -20.09 0.78 7.99
N LYS A 784 -20.34 1.59 6.97
CA LYS A 784 -19.51 1.60 5.76
C LYS A 784 -18.09 2.08 6.08
N THR A 785 -17.09 1.40 5.52
CA THR A 785 -15.67 1.78 5.67
C THR A 785 -15.38 3.17 5.10
N MET A 786 -16.12 3.58 4.07
CA MET A 786 -16.12 4.94 3.54
C MET A 786 -17.54 5.48 3.36
N PHE A 787 -17.73 6.78 3.56
CA PHE A 787 -19.00 7.51 3.36
C PHE A 787 -20.20 6.90 4.12
N ASN A 788 -20.01 6.51 5.39
CA ASN A 788 -21.13 6.08 6.24
C ASN A 788 -22.09 7.24 6.54
N ASN A 789 -21.54 8.42 6.76
CA ASN A 789 -22.24 9.70 6.87
C ASN A 789 -21.96 10.56 5.63
N ILE A 790 -22.87 11.46 5.28
CA ILE A 790 -22.71 12.35 4.12
C ILE A 790 -21.63 13.40 4.42
N GLY A 791 -20.72 13.62 3.47
CA GLY A 791 -19.77 14.74 3.49
C GLY A 791 -18.36 14.43 3.99
N ASP A 792 -18.11 13.26 4.58
CA ASP A 792 -16.75 12.81 4.95
C ASP A 792 -16.47 11.37 4.51
N LEU A 793 -15.19 11.04 4.35
CA LEU A 793 -14.73 9.70 4.01
C LEU A 793 -14.93 8.75 5.19
N THR A 794 -14.54 9.11 6.41
CA THR A 794 -14.47 8.15 7.54
C THR A 794 -15.16 8.63 8.82
N GLN A 795 -15.64 9.87 8.90
CA GLN A 795 -16.26 10.43 10.11
C GLN A 795 -17.47 9.60 10.60
N LEU A 796 -17.50 9.29 11.90
CA LEU A 796 -18.64 8.74 12.62
C LEU A 796 -19.14 9.73 13.69
N THR A 797 -20.41 9.62 14.08
CA THR A 797 -20.97 10.43 15.18
C THR A 797 -20.65 9.84 16.55
N ALA A 798 -20.69 10.66 17.61
CA ALA A 798 -20.55 10.19 19.00
C ALA A 798 -21.48 9.01 19.31
N ARG A 799 -22.74 9.11 18.85
CA ARG A 799 -23.78 8.07 18.94
C ARG A 799 -23.36 6.77 18.28
N GLN A 800 -22.87 6.86 17.04
CA GLN A 800 -22.45 5.70 16.26
C GLN A 800 -21.26 4.97 16.90
N ILE A 801 -20.24 5.74 17.32
CA ILE A 801 -19.01 5.23 17.95
C ILE A 801 -19.34 4.55 19.28
N THR A 802 -20.12 5.22 20.13
CA THR A 802 -20.44 4.73 21.49
C THR A 802 -21.30 3.48 21.45
N LEU A 803 -22.33 3.42 20.58
CA LEU A 803 -23.21 2.25 20.49
C LEU A 803 -22.47 1.01 19.95
N LEU A 804 -21.62 1.20 18.94
CA LEU A 804 -20.82 0.10 18.38
C LEU A 804 -19.75 -0.41 19.35
N ALA A 805 -19.10 0.50 20.10
CA ALA A 805 -18.22 0.13 21.19
C ALA A 805 -18.95 -0.65 22.29
N ALA A 806 -20.17 -0.24 22.66
CA ALA A 806 -20.97 -0.94 23.66
C ALA A 806 -21.35 -2.36 23.23
N GLN A 807 -21.80 -2.56 21.98
CA GLN A 807 -22.13 -3.90 21.47
C GLN A 807 -20.89 -4.81 21.46
N ALA A 808 -19.73 -4.27 21.06
CA ALA A 808 -18.49 -5.03 20.99
C ALA A 808 -17.91 -5.35 22.40
N GLU A 809 -18.07 -4.46 23.38
CA GLU A 809 -17.74 -4.73 24.79
C GLU A 809 -18.66 -5.82 25.35
N TRP A 810 -19.98 -5.68 25.17
CA TRP A 810 -20.99 -6.65 25.61
C TRP A 810 -20.73 -8.06 25.05
N ALA A 811 -20.42 -8.17 23.75
CA ALA A 811 -20.15 -9.47 23.11
C ALA A 811 -18.95 -10.21 23.73
N ILE A 812 -17.88 -9.50 24.11
CA ILE A 812 -16.75 -10.10 24.83
C ILE A 812 -17.13 -10.44 26.28
N VAL A 813 -17.84 -9.55 26.99
CA VAL A 813 -18.22 -9.78 28.40
C VAL A 813 -19.15 -11.00 28.54
N GLN A 814 -20.13 -11.17 27.64
CA GLN A 814 -20.98 -12.37 27.58
C GLN A 814 -20.16 -13.67 27.36
N ASN A 815 -18.97 -13.54 26.76
CA ASN A 815 -18.07 -14.66 26.46
C ASN A 815 -16.78 -14.64 27.33
N GLN A 816 -16.79 -13.95 28.47
CA GLN A 816 -15.59 -13.73 29.29
C GLN A 816 -14.87 -15.02 29.69
N THR A 817 -15.59 -16.13 29.88
CA THR A 817 -15.03 -17.45 30.19
C THR A 817 -14.17 -17.99 29.06
N ALA A 818 -14.55 -17.80 27.80
CA ALA A 818 -13.76 -18.23 26.65
C ALA A 818 -12.45 -17.42 26.54
N PHE A 819 -12.54 -16.08 26.63
CA PHE A 819 -11.37 -15.20 26.61
C PHE A 819 -10.43 -15.44 27.80
N THR A 820 -10.96 -15.67 29.00
CA THR A 820 -10.18 -15.96 30.20
C THR A 820 -9.59 -17.38 30.15
N SER A 821 -10.26 -18.36 29.56
CA SER A 821 -9.67 -19.69 29.32
C SER A 821 -8.51 -19.62 28.31
N LEU A 822 -8.68 -18.85 27.24
CA LEU A 822 -7.67 -18.66 26.21
C LEU A 822 -6.43 -17.94 26.76
N PHE A 823 -6.59 -16.71 27.27
CA PHE A 823 -5.48 -15.83 27.65
C PHE A 823 -5.15 -15.82 29.16
N GLY A 824 -6.01 -16.37 30.01
CA GLY A 824 -5.91 -16.22 31.46
C GLY A 824 -4.91 -17.15 32.15
N GLY A 825 -4.21 -18.03 31.41
CA GLY A 825 -3.14 -18.88 31.92
C GLY A 825 -2.08 -18.11 32.72
N ALA A 826 -1.33 -18.83 33.55
CA ALA A 826 -0.37 -18.23 34.48
C ALA A 826 0.60 -17.29 33.76
N VAL A 827 0.82 -16.11 34.34
CA VAL A 827 1.87 -15.18 33.95
C VAL A 827 3.20 -15.93 34.06
N ARG A 828 3.97 -15.95 32.98
CA ARG A 828 5.35 -16.49 32.96
C ARG A 828 6.34 -15.42 33.39
#